data_AF-A0A182WYQ1-F1
#
_entry.id   AF-A0A182WYQ1-F1
#
_cell.length_a   1.000
_cell.length_b   1.000
_cell.length_c   1.000
_cell.angle_alpha   90.00
_cell.angle_beta   90.00
_cell.angle_gamma   90.00
#
_symmetry.space_group_name_H-M   'P 1'
#
loop_
_entity.id
_entity.type
_entity.pdbx_description
1 polymer ?
#
loop_
_entity_poly.entity_id
_entity_poly.type
_entity_poly.pdbx_seq_one_letter_code
_entity_poly.pdbx_strand_id
1 'polypeptide(L)'
;MNPEEDANSISVQADAFNESVMDRVGVLETDHPLLERFQSALKSHLLKVKNQLEEEVADLNHRLVQNEKESEEVGAELYDLQEEIDNQKELLEIYGKEILELAAQRQQEERLAAQYRKEFEEQQLSLKEFRKMHKEHLMELENLTVLESEFAKWAQEIKDEIAVAKRVASKDAKDALAAAEEKRQVDLLLLNLSNEVKRKEHELEEIEEQIREQDGQRETISRSLADANTDLEALQHEHKCLAQAWGEVIVAIQQRDRVLVKTKEELEAIYEEHKVIKSKTEITKKAAAKEMEQNEKLAGFKNRIQGDINSLEKQVRKEQEDEDKLKRDLDHYALILEQTEADILKAQQEGLQLENHLKSLRQTLEKQNRKKFELEEQILELLQDQLTTDKAGEAQGKLLRDTQEKRRELEISMSDTENQLSVVLLELEKWRSLVENSKDVLRKAKLEHDELDADANKYNEEIKLEKERIAAKLRKMDALNRELEQLISKAGGQEMNPDELKLLDVQQDIVEIEAQLKEANASWVKLQSNVVALSEKRSLQLNEINYSRKKLLLAEQKAIKIEALLAEVMNENREIVRSLSALNTRLDAASLELFKTRKVHEKGEQECEVAHHQATERLRDAEMAVLNLEQELKDLGKEIEDCKQEVLEKHREALSWETKCKMSSEAKKFKDEETTQNSEIGIMKAEIHRMQVRYGQLKRMQEKLVHDLENTVHHRENIFESVNAREKEISQAEKSLLEIDTAQKLLQAEIENKKHQIEEEKLQTNLIRAETEQASLLKQENLDYIVRHQYRARRYRALANAQQLPKFRNEILIQADLQRQREVNENIAAVVETLQQDFPVQKYNLNKILQLLK
;
A
#
# COMPACT_ATOMS: atom_id res chain seq x y z
N MET A 1 -10.12 -78.81 33.21
CA MET A 1 -9.30 -79.85 33.86
C MET A 1 -9.88 -80.06 35.26
N ASN A 2 -9.92 -81.30 35.75
CA ASN A 2 -10.12 -81.63 37.18
C ASN A 2 -8.88 -81.15 37.99
N PRO A 3 -8.88 -81.10 39.35
CA PRO A 3 -9.73 -81.77 40.37
C PRO A 3 -10.81 -80.84 40.99
N GLU A 4 -11.93 -81.31 41.55
CA GLU A 4 -12.18 -82.22 42.70
C GLU A 4 -11.88 -81.58 44.07
N GLU A 5 -12.93 -81.40 44.88
CA GLU A 5 -12.85 -81.19 46.33
C GLU A 5 -13.67 -82.27 47.03
N ASP A 6 -13.07 -82.93 48.02
CA ASP A 6 -13.64 -84.07 48.75
C ASP A 6 -14.61 -83.65 49.86
N ALA A 7 -15.68 -84.43 50.04
CA ALA A 7 -16.44 -84.41 51.28
C ALA A 7 -15.61 -85.04 52.41
N ASN A 8 -15.51 -84.39 53.57
CA ASN A 8 -14.86 -84.99 54.74
C ASN A 8 -15.72 -84.86 56.01
N SER A 9 -16.00 -86.01 56.62
CA SER A 9 -16.84 -86.13 57.81
C SER A 9 -16.00 -86.04 59.08
N ILE A 10 -16.44 -85.23 60.05
CA ILE A 10 -15.96 -85.33 61.44
C ILE A 10 -17.17 -85.54 62.34
N SER A 11 -17.14 -86.62 63.11
CA SER A 11 -18.16 -86.98 64.08
C SER A 11 -17.54 -87.60 65.34
N VAL A 12 -18.30 -87.55 66.44
CA VAL A 12 -18.04 -88.20 67.74
C VAL A 12 -16.80 -87.71 68.51
N GLN A 13 -17.02 -87.11 69.69
CA GLN A 13 -16.64 -87.65 71.01
C GLN A 13 -16.63 -86.55 72.10
N ALA A 14 -17.78 -86.33 72.73
CA ALA A 14 -17.89 -85.61 74.01
C ALA A 14 -19.24 -85.90 74.70
N ASP A 15 -19.38 -87.09 75.32
CA ASP A 15 -20.30 -87.33 76.44
C ASP A 15 -20.10 -88.76 76.99
N ALA A 16 -19.12 -88.93 77.90
CA ALA A 16 -18.80 -90.22 78.52
C ALA A 16 -18.05 -90.08 79.87
N PHE A 17 -18.36 -89.07 80.69
CA PHE A 17 -17.72 -88.95 82.02
C PHE A 17 -18.56 -88.21 83.07
N ASN A 18 -19.49 -88.92 83.72
CA ASN A 18 -19.74 -88.87 85.18
C ASN A 18 -20.98 -89.70 85.59
N GLU A 19 -20.77 -91.01 85.81
CA GLU A 19 -21.55 -91.74 86.82
C GLU A 19 -20.65 -91.98 88.06
N SER A 20 -21.27 -92.34 89.18
CA SER A 20 -20.59 -92.78 90.42
C SER A 20 -19.85 -91.71 91.26
N VAL A 21 -20.55 -90.65 91.63
CA VAL A 21 -20.51 -90.18 93.04
C VAL A 21 -21.95 -90.04 93.57
N MET A 22 -22.54 -91.16 94.01
CA MET A 22 -23.74 -91.11 94.85
C MET A 22 -23.33 -91.06 96.33
N ASP A 23 -23.44 -89.90 96.98
CA ASP A 23 -24.02 -89.90 98.33
C ASP A 23 -24.71 -88.57 98.70
N ARG A 24 -26.05 -88.60 98.60
CA ARG A 24 -27.04 -87.92 99.44
C ARG A 24 -26.70 -86.52 100.01
N VAL A 25 -26.89 -85.50 99.17
CA VAL A 25 -27.55 -84.25 99.62
C VAL A 25 -28.81 -84.07 98.77
N GLY A 26 -29.94 -83.74 99.42
CA GLY A 26 -31.26 -83.75 98.78
C GLY A 26 -31.48 -82.60 97.81
N VAL A 27 -31.15 -82.83 96.53
CA VAL A 27 -31.61 -82.01 95.40
C VAL A 27 -32.97 -82.54 94.93
N LEU A 28 -33.87 -81.64 94.55
CA LEU A 28 -35.21 -82.00 94.09
C LEU A 28 -35.15 -82.60 92.68
N GLU A 29 -35.99 -83.60 92.42
CA GLU A 29 -36.19 -84.18 91.07
C GLU A 29 -36.65 -83.10 90.08
N THR A 30 -36.32 -83.25 88.79
CA THR A 30 -36.57 -82.22 87.75
C THR A 30 -38.02 -81.79 87.66
N ASP A 31 -38.95 -82.71 87.94
CA ASP A 31 -40.38 -82.52 87.77
C ASP A 31 -41.07 -82.15 89.10
N HIS A 32 -40.31 -81.82 90.15
CA HIS A 32 -40.85 -81.50 91.46
C HIS A 32 -41.66 -80.17 91.42
N PRO A 33 -42.90 -80.13 91.94
CA PRO A 33 -43.81 -78.95 91.89
C PRO A 33 -43.41 -77.77 92.79
N LEU A 34 -42.11 -77.61 93.06
CA LEU A 34 -41.50 -76.41 93.66
C LEU A 34 -40.48 -75.75 92.70
N LEU A 35 -40.01 -76.48 91.68
CA LEU A 35 -39.13 -75.95 90.63
C LEU A 35 -39.91 -75.35 89.45
N GLU A 36 -41.18 -75.71 89.26
CA GLU A 36 -42.03 -75.25 88.15
C GLU A 36 -42.06 -73.71 87.98
N ARG A 37 -42.11 -72.96 89.09
CA ARG A 37 -42.03 -71.48 89.10
C ARG A 37 -40.66 -70.96 88.64
N PHE A 38 -39.58 -71.60 89.06
CA PHE A 38 -38.21 -71.24 88.64
C PHE A 38 -37.98 -71.60 87.15
N GLN A 39 -38.44 -72.77 86.72
CA GLN A 39 -38.32 -73.26 85.34
C GLN A 39 -39.13 -72.41 84.36
N SER A 40 -40.35 -71.99 84.74
CA SER A 40 -41.18 -71.11 83.90
C SER A 40 -40.59 -69.70 83.78
N ALA A 41 -40.03 -69.13 84.86
CA ALA A 41 -39.28 -67.87 84.81
C ALA A 41 -38.02 -67.98 83.93
N LEU A 42 -37.22 -69.04 84.09
CA LEU A 42 -36.03 -69.26 83.26
C LEU A 42 -36.39 -69.45 81.78
N LYS A 43 -37.47 -70.19 81.48
CA LYS A 43 -37.96 -70.40 80.11
C LYS A 43 -38.46 -69.09 79.47
N SER A 44 -39.12 -68.22 80.23
CA SER A 44 -39.58 -66.92 79.70
C SER A 44 -38.41 -65.98 79.39
N HIS A 45 -37.37 -65.93 80.25
CA HIS A 45 -36.15 -65.18 79.97
C HIS A 45 -35.44 -65.70 78.71
N LEU A 46 -35.22 -67.01 78.58
CA LEU A 46 -34.55 -67.61 77.41
C LEU A 46 -35.32 -67.37 76.10
N LEU A 47 -36.66 -67.37 76.14
CA LEU A 47 -37.48 -67.05 74.96
C LEU A 47 -37.40 -65.56 74.57
N LYS A 48 -37.34 -64.62 75.52
CA LYS A 48 -37.07 -63.19 75.21
C LYS A 48 -35.73 -63.03 74.48
N VAL A 49 -34.67 -63.64 75.02
CA VAL A 49 -33.30 -63.57 74.45
C VAL A 49 -33.26 -64.18 73.05
N LYS A 50 -33.90 -65.34 72.84
CA LYS A 50 -33.99 -65.98 71.52
C LYS A 50 -34.66 -65.05 70.50
N ASN A 51 -35.82 -64.48 70.83
CA ASN A 51 -36.57 -63.63 69.91
C ASN A 51 -35.78 -62.37 69.54
N GLN A 52 -35.07 -61.74 70.50
CA GLN A 52 -34.22 -60.57 70.23
C GLN A 52 -33.07 -60.89 69.27
N LEU A 53 -32.42 -62.05 69.43
CA LEU A 53 -31.37 -62.49 68.51
C LEU A 53 -31.92 -62.84 67.11
N GLU A 54 -33.14 -63.36 67.01
CA GLU A 54 -33.79 -63.62 65.72
C GLU A 54 -34.21 -62.32 65.01
N GLU A 55 -34.65 -61.29 65.76
CA GLU A 55 -34.88 -59.93 65.24
C GLU A 55 -33.57 -59.28 64.75
N GLU A 56 -32.49 -59.34 65.54
CA GLU A 56 -31.17 -58.79 65.16
C GLU A 56 -30.57 -59.48 63.93
N VAL A 57 -30.71 -60.81 63.80
CA VAL A 57 -30.29 -61.55 62.60
C VAL A 57 -31.12 -61.17 61.37
N ALA A 58 -32.43 -60.93 61.52
CA ALA A 58 -33.26 -60.45 60.41
C ALA A 58 -32.84 -59.04 59.95
N ASP A 59 -32.58 -58.13 60.90
CA ASP A 59 -32.11 -56.77 60.64
C ASP A 59 -30.74 -56.74 59.93
N LEU A 60 -29.81 -57.62 60.33
CA LEU A 60 -28.49 -57.76 59.71
C LEU A 60 -28.58 -58.34 58.29
N ASN A 61 -29.40 -59.38 58.08
CA ASN A 61 -29.63 -59.96 56.76
C ASN A 61 -30.29 -58.94 55.80
N HIS A 62 -31.22 -58.11 56.29
CA HIS A 62 -31.82 -57.07 55.46
C HIS A 62 -30.80 -56.01 55.02
N ARG A 63 -29.90 -55.59 55.92
CA ARG A 63 -28.80 -54.65 55.59
C ARG A 63 -27.77 -55.26 54.64
N LEU A 64 -27.46 -56.56 54.74
CA LEU A 64 -26.61 -57.23 53.76
C LEU A 64 -27.21 -57.16 52.35
N VAL A 65 -28.48 -57.55 52.20
CA VAL A 65 -29.18 -57.49 50.89
C VAL A 65 -29.34 -56.05 50.37
N GLN A 66 -29.39 -55.05 51.23
CA GLN A 66 -29.34 -53.64 50.82
C GLN A 66 -27.95 -53.24 50.32
N ASN A 67 -26.90 -53.53 51.10
CA ASN A 67 -25.51 -53.21 50.72
C ASN A 67 -25.07 -53.95 49.44
N GLU A 68 -25.54 -55.18 49.22
CA GLU A 68 -25.30 -55.94 47.99
C GLU A 68 -25.90 -55.22 46.78
N LYS A 69 -27.14 -54.72 46.88
CA LYS A 69 -27.77 -53.93 45.82
C LYS A 69 -27.08 -52.59 45.58
N GLU A 70 -26.75 -51.85 46.64
CA GLU A 70 -26.00 -50.59 46.51
C GLU A 70 -24.63 -50.84 45.85
N SER A 71 -24.00 -52.00 46.07
CA SER A 71 -22.78 -52.42 45.37
C SER A 71 -23.01 -52.89 43.93
N GLU A 72 -24.16 -53.46 43.60
CA GLU A 72 -24.55 -53.79 42.22
C GLU A 72 -24.88 -52.53 41.41
N GLU A 73 -25.59 -51.57 42.01
CA GLU A 73 -25.95 -50.28 41.42
C GLU A 73 -24.69 -49.44 41.12
N VAL A 74 -23.79 -49.27 42.11
CA VAL A 74 -22.48 -48.62 41.89
C VAL A 74 -21.61 -49.43 40.92
N GLY A 75 -21.73 -50.75 40.89
CA GLY A 75 -21.06 -51.61 39.92
C GLY A 75 -21.52 -51.36 38.47
N ALA A 76 -22.81 -51.09 38.27
CA ALA A 76 -23.37 -50.70 36.98
C ALA A 76 -22.95 -49.27 36.59
N GLU A 77 -23.05 -48.29 37.49
CA GLU A 77 -22.58 -46.91 37.23
C GLU A 77 -21.09 -46.87 36.82
N LEU A 78 -20.24 -47.69 37.46
CA LEU A 78 -18.83 -47.81 37.11
C LEU A 78 -18.60 -48.51 35.76
N TYR A 79 -19.49 -49.42 35.35
CA TYR A 79 -19.43 -50.06 34.03
C TYR A 79 -19.83 -49.06 32.93
N ASP A 80 -20.93 -48.34 33.12
CA ASP A 80 -21.41 -47.32 32.17
C ASP A 80 -20.37 -46.20 32.00
N LEU A 81 -19.75 -45.74 33.11
CA LEU A 81 -18.65 -44.78 33.07
C LEU A 81 -17.40 -45.33 32.35
N GLN A 82 -17.12 -46.63 32.49
CA GLN A 82 -16.02 -47.29 31.76
C GLN A 82 -16.31 -47.35 30.25
N GLU A 83 -17.56 -47.60 29.84
CA GLU A 83 -17.98 -47.53 28.44
C GLU A 83 -17.89 -46.08 27.90
N GLU A 84 -18.29 -45.06 28.66
CA GLU A 84 -18.07 -43.65 28.28
C GLU A 84 -16.58 -43.33 28.11
N ILE A 85 -15.72 -43.82 29.02
CA ILE A 85 -14.26 -43.61 28.97
C ILE A 85 -13.64 -44.28 27.75
N ASP A 86 -14.06 -45.49 27.38
CA ASP A 86 -13.54 -46.18 26.19
C ASP A 86 -14.04 -45.55 24.89
N ASN A 87 -15.29 -45.12 24.82
CA ASN A 87 -15.80 -44.27 23.72
C ASN A 87 -14.99 -42.96 23.57
N GLN A 88 -14.62 -42.31 24.68
CA GLN A 88 -13.76 -41.12 24.66
C GLN A 88 -12.34 -41.41 24.15
N LYS A 89 -11.77 -42.59 24.43
CA LYS A 89 -10.47 -43.02 23.86
C LYS A 89 -10.55 -43.22 22.36
N GLU A 90 -11.60 -43.84 21.84
CA GLU A 90 -11.80 -43.99 20.39
C GLU A 90 -11.92 -42.64 19.69
N LEU A 91 -12.68 -41.70 20.27
CA LEU A 91 -12.77 -40.32 19.76
C LEU A 91 -11.41 -39.60 19.78
N LEU A 92 -10.62 -39.75 20.84
CA LEU A 92 -9.27 -39.19 20.92
C LEU A 92 -8.31 -39.83 19.90
N GLU A 93 -8.46 -41.12 19.58
CA GLU A 93 -7.74 -41.77 18.48
C GLU A 93 -8.15 -41.23 17.11
N ILE A 94 -9.44 -40.97 16.88
CA ILE A 94 -9.95 -40.38 15.64
C ILE A 94 -9.39 -38.96 15.47
N TYR A 95 -9.52 -38.10 16.49
CA TYR A 95 -8.93 -36.77 16.46
C TYR A 95 -7.40 -36.79 16.33
N GLY A 96 -6.72 -37.78 16.93
CA GLY A 96 -5.28 -38.01 16.73
C GLY A 96 -4.91 -38.29 15.27
N LYS A 97 -5.72 -39.08 14.56
CA LYS A 97 -5.55 -39.38 13.12
C LYS A 97 -5.85 -38.13 12.27
N GLU A 98 -6.94 -37.43 12.54
CA GLU A 98 -7.29 -36.17 11.86
C GLU A 98 -6.20 -35.09 12.03
N ILE A 99 -5.64 -34.93 13.23
CA ILE A 99 -4.54 -33.98 13.50
C ILE A 99 -3.28 -34.34 12.71
N LEU A 100 -2.96 -35.63 12.56
CA LEU A 100 -1.82 -36.09 11.76
C LEU A 100 -2.05 -35.85 10.26
N GLU A 101 -3.26 -36.08 9.75
CA GLU A 101 -3.62 -35.80 8.36
C GLU A 101 -3.58 -34.29 8.06
N LEU A 102 -4.16 -33.46 8.93
CA LEU A 102 -4.10 -32.00 8.83
C LEU A 102 -2.66 -31.48 8.93
N ALA A 103 -1.82 -32.06 9.78
CA ALA A 103 -0.40 -31.71 9.86
C ALA A 103 0.37 -32.08 8.58
N ALA A 104 0.06 -33.23 7.97
CA ALA A 104 0.64 -33.64 6.69
C ALA A 104 0.20 -32.72 5.54
N GLN A 105 -1.09 -32.39 5.45
CA GLN A 105 -1.63 -31.41 4.50
C GLN A 105 -0.97 -30.04 4.68
N ARG A 106 -0.87 -29.53 5.91
CA ARG A 106 -0.20 -28.26 6.21
C ARG A 106 1.27 -28.27 5.78
N GLN A 107 1.99 -29.38 5.99
CA GLN A 107 3.38 -29.50 5.54
C GLN A 107 3.50 -29.56 4.01
N GLN A 108 2.52 -30.13 3.31
CA GLN A 108 2.47 -30.12 1.85
C GLN A 108 2.23 -28.71 1.31
N GLU A 109 1.28 -27.97 1.87
CA GLU A 109 1.02 -26.57 1.50
C GLU A 109 2.20 -25.65 1.85
N GLU A 110 2.87 -25.85 2.99
CA GLU A 110 4.12 -25.14 3.32
C GLU A 110 5.22 -25.38 2.27
N ARG A 111 5.32 -26.59 1.70
CA ARG A 111 6.28 -26.91 0.63
C ARG A 111 5.89 -26.25 -0.70
N LEU A 112 4.62 -26.26 -1.08
CA LEU A 112 4.12 -25.58 -2.28
C LEU A 112 4.32 -24.06 -2.17
N ALA A 113 3.97 -23.46 -1.03
CA ALA A 113 4.22 -22.05 -0.76
C ALA A 113 5.72 -21.69 -0.79
N ALA A 114 6.61 -22.60 -0.35
CA ALA A 114 8.06 -22.42 -0.46
C ALA A 114 8.58 -22.55 -1.90
N GLN A 115 7.93 -23.35 -2.76
CA GLN A 115 8.23 -23.42 -4.19
C GLN A 115 7.80 -22.12 -4.89
N TYR A 116 6.54 -21.69 -4.72
CA TYR A 116 6.05 -20.45 -5.32
C TYR A 116 6.84 -19.20 -4.88
N ARG A 117 7.37 -19.17 -3.64
CA ARG A 117 8.29 -18.09 -3.21
C ARG A 117 9.60 -18.08 -4.00
N LYS A 118 10.20 -19.25 -4.27
CA LYS A 118 11.42 -19.34 -5.10
C LYS A 118 11.15 -18.94 -6.55
N GLU A 119 10.06 -19.44 -7.14
CA GLU A 119 9.63 -19.06 -8.49
C GLU A 119 9.41 -17.54 -8.60
N PHE A 120 8.80 -16.92 -7.58
CA PHE A 120 8.64 -15.47 -7.52
C PHE A 120 9.98 -14.72 -7.34
N GLU A 121 10.92 -15.25 -6.54
CA GLU A 121 12.25 -14.67 -6.39
C GLU A 121 13.06 -14.75 -7.70
N GLU A 122 13.00 -15.86 -8.42
CA GLU A 122 13.61 -16.07 -9.75
C GLU A 122 12.97 -15.16 -10.83
N GLN A 123 11.64 -15.02 -10.82
CA GLN A 123 10.94 -14.04 -11.66
C GLN A 123 11.31 -12.60 -11.29
N GLN A 124 11.52 -12.29 -10.02
CA GLN A 124 11.96 -10.95 -9.58
C GLN A 124 13.41 -10.67 -9.95
N LEU A 125 14.29 -11.68 -9.97
CA LEU A 125 15.68 -11.56 -10.43
C LEU A 125 15.74 -11.34 -11.94
N SER A 126 15.09 -12.18 -12.73
CA SER A 126 15.00 -11.99 -14.19
C SER A 126 14.34 -10.65 -14.56
N LEU A 127 13.31 -10.18 -13.84
CA LEU A 127 12.77 -8.82 -14.01
C LEU A 127 13.76 -7.70 -13.67
N LYS A 128 14.69 -7.90 -12.73
CA LYS A 128 15.79 -6.93 -12.47
C LYS A 128 16.80 -6.95 -13.62
N GLU A 129 17.11 -8.12 -14.17
CA GLU A 129 18.00 -8.29 -15.32
C GLU A 129 17.40 -7.66 -16.58
N PHE A 130 16.14 -7.94 -16.93
CA PHE A 130 15.44 -7.27 -18.02
C PHE A 130 15.36 -5.75 -17.83
N ARG A 131 15.18 -5.24 -16.60
CA ARG A 131 15.26 -3.80 -16.30
C ARG A 131 16.66 -3.22 -16.43
N LYS A 132 17.73 -4.01 -16.25
CA LYS A 132 19.11 -3.60 -16.51
C LYS A 132 19.36 -3.56 -18.02
N MET A 133 19.05 -4.63 -18.75
CA MET A 133 19.16 -4.69 -20.21
C MET A 133 18.36 -3.56 -20.89
N HIS A 134 17.14 -3.28 -20.42
CA HIS A 134 16.33 -2.19 -20.97
C HIS A 134 16.95 -0.80 -20.74
N LYS A 135 17.63 -0.57 -19.60
CA LYS A 135 18.39 0.67 -19.37
C LYS A 135 19.64 0.75 -20.25
N GLU A 136 20.33 -0.36 -20.45
CA GLU A 136 21.50 -0.44 -21.32
C GLU A 136 21.09 -0.15 -22.78
N HIS A 137 20.00 -0.75 -23.26
CA HIS A 137 19.43 -0.45 -24.58
C HIS A 137 18.85 0.97 -24.71
N LEU A 138 18.34 1.57 -23.63
CA LEU A 138 17.94 2.99 -23.65
C LEU A 138 19.17 3.90 -23.78
N MET A 139 20.26 3.63 -23.06
CA MET A 139 21.52 4.37 -23.21
C MET A 139 22.15 4.16 -24.60
N GLU A 140 22.10 2.95 -25.15
CA GLU A 140 22.51 2.68 -26.54
C GLU A 140 21.66 3.49 -27.54
N LEU A 141 20.34 3.57 -27.35
CA LEU A 141 19.44 4.33 -28.21
C LEU A 141 19.67 5.84 -28.07
N GLU A 142 19.84 6.35 -26.85
CA GLU A 142 20.23 7.75 -26.59
C GLU A 142 21.54 8.09 -27.32
N ASN A 143 22.59 7.27 -27.14
CA ASN A 143 23.87 7.43 -27.84
C ASN A 143 23.71 7.38 -29.38
N LEU A 144 22.87 6.48 -29.91
CA LEU A 144 22.58 6.40 -31.35
C LEU A 144 21.82 7.63 -31.87
N THR A 145 20.89 8.21 -31.09
CA THR A 145 20.21 9.46 -31.49
C THR A 145 21.12 10.69 -31.43
N VAL A 146 22.08 10.72 -30.50
CA VAL A 146 23.15 11.74 -30.50
C VAL A 146 24.00 11.60 -31.76
N LEU A 147 24.45 10.37 -32.08
CA LEU A 147 25.24 10.07 -33.28
C LEU A 147 24.47 10.36 -34.58
N GLU A 148 23.17 10.09 -34.63
CA GLU A 148 22.30 10.49 -35.75
C GLU A 148 22.25 12.02 -35.88
N SER A 149 22.17 12.76 -34.77
CA SER A 149 22.22 14.23 -34.79
C SER A 149 23.57 14.78 -35.27
N GLU A 150 24.68 14.06 -34.99
CA GLU A 150 26.02 14.40 -35.46
C GLU A 150 26.17 14.11 -36.95
N PHE A 151 25.71 12.94 -37.42
CA PHE A 151 25.65 12.65 -38.86
C PHE A 151 24.73 13.62 -39.61
N ALA A 152 23.63 14.09 -39.00
CA ALA A 152 22.75 15.10 -39.60
C ALA A 152 23.45 16.47 -39.71
N LYS A 153 24.25 16.88 -38.70
CA LYS A 153 25.10 18.08 -38.77
C LYS A 153 26.15 17.94 -39.86
N TRP A 154 26.95 16.86 -39.87
CA TRP A 154 27.96 16.62 -40.90
C TRP A 154 27.35 16.56 -42.31
N ALA A 155 26.18 15.94 -42.48
CA ALA A 155 25.47 15.91 -43.76
C ALA A 155 24.90 17.27 -44.19
N GLN A 156 24.73 18.22 -43.26
CA GLN A 156 24.35 19.60 -43.56
C GLN A 156 25.59 20.46 -43.83
N GLU A 157 26.64 20.35 -43.02
CA GLU A 157 27.96 20.98 -43.24
C GLU A 157 28.51 20.60 -44.63
N ILE A 158 28.49 19.33 -45.01
CA ILE A 158 28.90 18.85 -46.34
C ILE A 158 28.00 19.43 -47.46
N LYS A 159 26.69 19.61 -47.25
CA LYS A 159 25.82 20.28 -48.23
C LYS A 159 26.19 21.76 -48.38
N ASP A 160 26.48 22.43 -47.28
CA ASP A 160 26.79 23.86 -47.26
C ASP A 160 28.20 24.12 -47.82
N GLU A 161 29.18 23.24 -47.55
CA GLU A 161 30.47 23.19 -48.24
C GLU A 161 30.28 22.96 -49.75
N ILE A 162 29.45 22.00 -50.17
CA ILE A 162 29.13 21.78 -51.60
C ILE A 162 28.42 23.00 -52.19
N ALA A 163 27.59 23.72 -51.44
CA ALA A 163 26.93 24.94 -51.87
C ALA A 163 27.89 26.15 -51.93
N VAL A 164 28.91 26.21 -51.07
CA VAL A 164 30.03 27.16 -51.17
C VAL A 164 30.89 26.81 -52.37
N ALA A 165 31.33 25.55 -52.53
CA ALA A 165 32.15 25.09 -53.65
C ALA A 165 31.45 25.31 -55.01
N LYS A 166 30.13 25.09 -55.11
CA LYS A 166 29.34 25.44 -56.31
C LYS A 166 29.27 26.94 -56.56
N ARG A 167 29.20 27.78 -55.51
CA ARG A 167 29.24 29.25 -55.64
C ARG A 167 30.63 29.74 -56.06
N VAL A 168 31.70 29.17 -55.49
CA VAL A 168 33.10 29.43 -55.87
C VAL A 168 33.32 29.02 -57.32
N ALA A 169 33.06 27.78 -57.72
CA ALA A 169 33.20 27.33 -59.10
C ALA A 169 32.32 28.14 -60.09
N SER A 170 31.13 28.58 -59.68
CA SER A 170 30.28 29.48 -60.48
C SER A 170 30.84 30.91 -60.59
N LYS A 171 31.58 31.39 -59.58
CA LYS A 171 32.31 32.66 -59.63
C LYS A 171 33.57 32.51 -60.48
N ASP A 172 34.39 31.50 -60.25
CA ASP A 172 35.60 31.22 -61.02
C ASP A 172 35.30 31.05 -62.52
N ALA A 173 34.17 30.43 -62.87
CA ALA A 173 33.71 30.36 -64.26
C ALA A 173 33.32 31.72 -64.86
N LYS A 174 32.78 32.66 -64.06
CA LYS A 174 32.49 34.04 -64.50
C LYS A 174 33.76 34.87 -64.58
N ASP A 175 34.64 34.77 -63.59
CA ASP A 175 35.91 35.47 -63.54
C ASP A 175 36.84 35.00 -64.68
N ALA A 176 36.80 33.71 -65.04
CA ALA A 176 37.48 33.17 -66.21
C ALA A 176 36.87 33.66 -67.54
N LEU A 177 35.55 33.83 -67.63
CA LEU A 177 34.91 34.46 -68.80
C LEU A 177 35.29 35.94 -68.92
N ALA A 178 35.27 36.69 -67.82
CA ALA A 178 35.72 38.08 -67.78
C ALA A 178 37.20 38.22 -68.20
N ALA A 179 38.09 37.38 -67.64
CA ALA A 179 39.50 37.34 -68.03
C ALA A 179 39.71 36.95 -69.51
N ALA A 180 38.85 36.10 -70.07
CA ALA A 180 38.87 35.77 -71.50
C ALA A 180 38.38 36.95 -72.38
N GLU A 181 37.40 37.72 -71.92
CA GLU A 181 36.93 38.94 -72.60
C GLU A 181 37.95 40.09 -72.50
N GLU A 182 38.57 40.31 -71.34
CA GLU A 182 39.69 41.25 -71.17
C GLU A 182 40.87 40.86 -72.06
N LYS A 183 41.26 39.57 -72.05
CA LYS A 183 42.30 39.08 -72.96
C LYS A 183 41.93 39.33 -74.42
N ARG A 184 40.69 39.07 -74.84
CA ARG A 184 40.22 39.35 -76.21
C ARG A 184 40.30 40.84 -76.56
N GLN A 185 40.04 41.74 -75.61
CA GLN A 185 40.22 43.18 -75.80
C GLN A 185 41.71 43.56 -75.92
N VAL A 186 42.58 42.98 -75.09
CA VAL A 186 44.03 43.16 -75.17
C VAL A 186 44.57 42.62 -76.49
N ASP A 187 44.20 41.42 -76.92
CA ASP A 187 44.61 40.81 -78.19
C ASP A 187 44.18 41.65 -79.41
N LEU A 188 42.98 42.26 -79.36
CA LEU A 188 42.52 43.23 -80.38
C LEU A 188 43.34 44.53 -80.38
N LEU A 189 43.69 45.05 -79.21
CA LEU A 189 44.54 46.23 -79.08
C LEU A 189 45.99 45.94 -79.52
N LEU A 190 46.49 44.73 -79.27
CA LEU A 190 47.80 44.25 -79.72
C LEU A 190 47.83 44.08 -81.25
N LEU A 191 46.75 43.58 -81.86
CA LEU A 191 46.58 43.53 -83.30
C LEU A 191 46.57 44.93 -83.93
N ASN A 192 45.83 45.88 -83.34
CA ASN A 192 45.79 47.27 -83.80
C ASN A 192 47.17 47.94 -83.70
N LEU A 193 47.87 47.78 -82.56
CA LEU A 193 49.24 48.26 -82.39
C LEU A 193 50.22 47.60 -83.37
N SER A 194 50.10 46.29 -83.64
CA SER A 194 50.94 45.62 -84.64
C SER A 194 50.70 46.14 -86.06
N ASN A 195 49.46 46.51 -86.39
CA ASN A 195 49.12 47.11 -87.68
C ASN A 195 49.60 48.58 -87.78
N GLU A 196 49.54 49.34 -86.68
CA GLU A 196 50.14 50.68 -86.60
C GLU A 196 51.67 50.63 -86.71
N VAL A 197 52.33 49.68 -86.05
CA VAL A 197 53.78 49.46 -86.17
C VAL A 197 54.16 49.13 -87.62
N LYS A 198 53.47 48.17 -88.26
CA LYS A 198 53.71 47.85 -89.69
C LYS A 198 53.49 49.04 -90.62
N ARG A 199 52.50 49.89 -90.33
CA ARG A 199 52.30 51.14 -91.06
C ARG A 199 53.47 52.09 -90.87
N LYS A 200 54.04 52.20 -89.65
CA LYS A 200 55.22 53.01 -89.38
C LYS A 200 56.53 52.41 -89.91
N GLU A 201 56.61 51.10 -90.05
CA GLU A 201 57.71 50.41 -90.75
C GLU A 201 57.67 50.72 -92.25
N HIS A 202 56.50 50.63 -92.92
CA HIS A 202 56.36 51.08 -94.32
C HIS A 202 56.59 52.59 -94.50
N GLU A 203 56.04 53.46 -93.63
CA GLU A 203 56.32 54.90 -93.68
C GLU A 203 57.83 55.21 -93.50
N LEU A 204 58.59 54.36 -92.79
CA LEU A 204 60.04 54.45 -92.70
C LEU A 204 60.74 53.96 -93.98
N GLU A 205 60.33 52.83 -94.56
CA GLU A 205 60.87 52.31 -95.82
C GLU A 205 60.70 53.33 -96.97
N GLU A 206 59.53 53.97 -97.07
CA GLU A 206 59.27 55.05 -98.04
C GLU A 206 60.20 56.26 -97.84
N ILE A 207 60.49 56.63 -96.59
CA ILE A 207 61.44 57.72 -96.28
C ILE A 207 62.89 57.30 -96.57
N GLU A 208 63.27 56.05 -96.32
CA GLU A 208 64.59 55.52 -96.66
C GLU A 208 64.81 55.38 -98.18
N GLU A 209 63.75 55.20 -98.98
CA GLU A 209 63.83 55.33 -100.45
C GLU A 209 63.98 56.78 -100.89
N GLN A 210 63.21 57.71 -100.32
CA GLN A 210 63.36 59.14 -100.61
C GLN A 210 64.76 59.67 -100.24
N ILE A 211 65.35 59.21 -99.13
CA ILE A 211 66.74 59.54 -98.76
C ILE A 211 67.73 58.98 -99.78
N ARG A 212 67.56 57.73 -100.23
CA ARG A 212 68.40 57.12 -101.27
C ARG A 212 68.34 57.89 -102.60
N GLU A 213 67.16 58.36 -103.02
CA GLU A 213 67.03 59.24 -104.19
C GLU A 213 67.72 60.60 -103.97
N GLN A 214 67.55 61.23 -102.81
CA GLN A 214 68.15 62.53 -102.50
C GLN A 214 69.68 62.49 -102.43
N ASP A 215 70.28 61.45 -101.88
CA ASP A 215 71.74 61.29 -101.90
C ASP A 215 72.26 60.97 -103.31
N GLY A 216 71.50 60.25 -104.14
CA GLY A 216 71.79 60.10 -105.58
C GLY A 216 71.78 61.45 -106.33
N GLN A 217 70.85 62.35 -105.99
CA GLN A 217 70.78 63.70 -106.54
C GLN A 217 71.92 64.61 -106.02
N ARG A 218 72.35 64.45 -104.77
CA ARG A 218 73.55 65.12 -104.25
C ARG A 218 74.82 64.67 -104.98
N GLU A 219 74.93 63.38 -105.29
CA GLU A 219 76.11 62.83 -105.94
C GLU A 219 76.27 63.33 -107.39
N THR A 220 75.18 63.59 -108.13
CA THR A 220 75.25 64.24 -109.45
C THR A 220 75.60 65.73 -109.35
N ILE A 221 75.07 66.47 -108.36
CA ILE A 221 75.46 67.87 -108.10
C ILE A 221 76.95 67.98 -107.72
N SER A 222 77.46 67.03 -106.93
CA SER A 222 78.88 66.97 -106.54
C SER A 222 79.82 66.79 -107.75
N ARG A 223 79.39 66.05 -108.78
CA ARG A 223 80.14 65.91 -110.04
C ARG A 223 80.21 67.22 -110.82
N SER A 224 79.08 67.92 -111.03
CA SER A 224 79.11 69.21 -111.75
C SER A 224 79.87 70.31 -111.00
N LEU A 225 79.97 70.21 -109.66
CA LEU A 225 80.84 71.08 -108.86
C LEU A 225 82.33 70.77 -109.03
N ALA A 226 82.71 69.53 -109.33
CA ALA A 226 84.09 69.19 -109.67
C ALA A 226 84.45 69.79 -111.05
N ASP A 227 83.60 69.59 -112.05
CA ASP A 227 83.79 70.10 -113.41
C ASP A 227 83.97 71.63 -113.41
N ALA A 228 83.07 72.36 -112.74
CA ALA A 228 83.12 73.83 -112.64
C ALA A 228 84.37 74.38 -111.90
N ASN A 229 85.04 73.59 -111.07
CA ASN A 229 86.32 73.99 -110.48
C ASN A 229 87.47 73.90 -111.48
N THR A 230 87.44 72.94 -112.42
CA THR A 230 88.50 72.81 -113.44
C THR A 230 88.53 74.00 -114.42
N ASP A 231 87.37 74.57 -114.75
CA ASP A 231 87.28 75.81 -115.53
C ASP A 231 87.88 77.04 -114.80
N LEU A 232 87.77 77.09 -113.47
CA LEU A 232 88.35 78.17 -112.65
C LEU A 232 89.88 78.08 -112.57
N GLU A 233 90.46 76.87 -112.59
CA GLU A 233 91.91 76.67 -112.63
C GLU A 233 92.52 77.16 -113.96
N ALA A 234 91.81 77.01 -115.08
CA ALA A 234 92.24 77.51 -116.38
C ALA A 234 92.38 79.05 -116.40
N LEU A 235 91.40 79.78 -115.84
CA LEU A 235 91.42 81.25 -115.76
C LEU A 235 92.57 81.78 -114.87
N GLN A 236 93.01 81.02 -113.86
CA GLN A 236 94.19 81.40 -113.07
C GLN A 236 95.51 81.29 -113.85
N HIS A 237 95.56 80.49 -114.93
CA HIS A 237 96.78 80.31 -115.70
C HIS A 237 97.12 81.57 -116.53
N GLU A 238 96.14 82.16 -117.21
CA GLU A 238 96.33 83.37 -118.02
C GLU A 238 96.77 84.57 -117.17
N HIS A 239 96.18 84.71 -115.99
CA HIS A 239 96.52 85.76 -115.02
C HIS A 239 97.98 85.66 -114.50
N LYS A 240 98.63 84.51 -114.67
CA LYS A 240 99.99 84.21 -114.19
C LYS A 240 101.08 84.73 -115.14
N CYS A 241 100.80 84.79 -116.44
CA CYS A 241 101.73 85.33 -117.45
C CYS A 241 101.96 86.84 -117.27
N LEU A 242 100.91 87.59 -116.91
CA LEU A 242 100.99 89.01 -116.56
C LEU A 242 101.93 89.29 -115.37
N ALA A 243 102.01 88.36 -114.41
CA ALA A 243 102.84 88.52 -113.22
C ALA A 243 104.34 88.32 -113.47
N GLN A 244 104.77 87.78 -114.61
CA GLN A 244 106.20 87.60 -114.90
C GLN A 244 106.89 88.90 -115.36
N ALA A 245 106.13 89.88 -115.88
CA ALA A 245 106.61 91.25 -116.06
C ALA A 245 106.96 91.94 -114.72
N TRP A 246 106.50 91.41 -113.59
CA TRP A 246 106.82 91.86 -112.23
C TRP A 246 108.09 91.20 -111.65
N GLY A 247 108.77 90.33 -112.40
CA GLY A 247 109.92 89.54 -111.92
C GLY A 247 111.09 90.35 -111.37
N GLU A 248 111.28 91.59 -111.84
CA GLU A 248 112.36 92.48 -111.38
C GLU A 248 112.19 92.92 -109.91
N VAL A 249 110.96 92.96 -109.39
CA VAL A 249 110.67 93.34 -107.99
C VAL A 249 111.14 92.28 -106.99
N ILE A 250 111.32 91.03 -107.42
CA ILE A 250 111.67 89.88 -106.57
C ILE A 250 113.03 90.06 -105.87
N VAL A 251 113.94 90.84 -106.46
CA VAL A 251 115.26 91.15 -105.88
C VAL A 251 115.14 91.82 -104.50
N ALA A 252 114.08 92.61 -104.25
CA ALA A 252 113.88 93.31 -102.99
C ALA A 252 113.30 92.42 -101.85
N ILE A 253 112.80 91.22 -102.17
CA ILE A 253 112.06 90.38 -101.21
C ILE A 253 113.02 89.50 -100.39
N GLN A 254 114.12 89.03 -100.97
CA GLN A 254 115.06 88.06 -100.37
C GLN A 254 115.71 88.50 -99.05
N GLN A 255 115.65 89.79 -98.69
CA GLN A 255 116.12 90.29 -97.39
C GLN A 255 115.07 90.15 -96.27
N ARG A 256 113.77 90.04 -96.57
CA ARG A 256 112.71 89.89 -95.56
C ARG A 256 112.63 88.46 -95.01
N ASP A 257 112.83 87.44 -95.84
CA ASP A 257 112.59 86.04 -95.49
C ASP A 257 113.45 85.54 -94.32
N ARG A 258 114.62 86.15 -94.09
CA ARG A 258 115.52 85.83 -92.95
C ARG A 258 114.98 86.23 -91.58
N VAL A 259 113.99 87.12 -91.51
CA VAL A 259 113.32 87.50 -90.25
C VAL A 259 112.16 86.54 -89.94
N LEU A 260 111.44 86.11 -90.99
CA LEU A 260 110.19 85.36 -90.91
C LEU A 260 110.32 83.91 -90.39
N VAL A 261 111.55 83.36 -90.36
CA VAL A 261 111.83 82.03 -89.80
C VAL A 261 111.72 82.03 -88.26
N LYS A 262 112.35 83.00 -87.59
CA LYS A 262 112.42 83.03 -86.10
C LYS A 262 111.05 83.15 -85.44
N THR A 263 110.14 83.89 -86.07
CA THR A 263 108.77 84.11 -85.59
C THR A 263 107.85 82.89 -85.72
N LYS A 264 108.31 81.77 -86.29
CA LYS A 264 107.54 80.52 -86.38
C LYS A 264 107.80 79.57 -85.21
N GLU A 265 109.06 79.48 -84.78
CA GLU A 265 109.49 78.57 -83.70
C GLU A 265 108.82 78.93 -82.35
N GLU A 266 108.64 80.23 -82.07
CA GLU A 266 107.92 80.71 -80.89
C GLU A 266 106.40 80.43 -80.92
N LEU A 267 105.82 80.27 -82.12
CA LEU A 267 104.38 80.06 -82.31
C LEU A 267 103.96 78.61 -81.98
N GLU A 268 104.79 77.64 -82.36
CA GLU A 268 104.48 76.21 -82.23
C GLU A 268 104.41 75.76 -80.75
N ALA A 269 105.28 76.29 -79.89
CA ALA A 269 105.29 76.00 -78.46
C ALA A 269 103.95 76.34 -77.76
N ILE A 270 103.34 77.49 -78.12
CA ILE A 270 102.08 77.96 -77.52
C ILE A 270 100.90 77.04 -77.91
N TYR A 271 100.94 76.44 -79.11
CA TYR A 271 99.91 75.49 -79.54
C TYR A 271 99.92 74.18 -78.73
N GLU A 272 101.09 73.72 -78.27
CA GLU A 272 101.21 72.49 -77.47
C GLU A 272 100.63 72.67 -76.06
N GLU A 273 100.94 73.78 -75.38
CA GLU A 273 100.40 74.07 -74.04
C GLU A 273 98.86 74.15 -74.04
N HIS A 274 98.28 74.85 -75.02
CA HIS A 274 96.83 74.97 -75.17
C HIS A 274 96.14 73.61 -75.37
N LYS A 275 96.78 72.70 -76.11
CA LYS A 275 96.31 71.32 -76.33
C LYS A 275 96.25 70.50 -75.03
N VAL A 276 97.21 70.70 -74.12
CA VAL A 276 97.25 70.06 -72.78
C VAL A 276 96.18 70.63 -71.84
N ILE A 277 95.90 71.94 -71.90
CA ILE A 277 94.83 72.55 -71.08
C ILE A 277 93.44 72.05 -71.52
N LYS A 278 93.22 71.91 -72.83
CA LYS A 278 91.96 71.38 -73.39
C LYS A 278 91.70 69.94 -72.95
N SER A 279 92.69 69.05 -73.00
CA SER A 279 92.49 67.66 -72.57
C SER A 279 92.17 67.53 -71.07
N LYS A 280 92.81 68.35 -70.21
CA LYS A 280 92.51 68.39 -68.77
C LYS A 280 91.06 68.83 -68.48
N THR A 281 90.54 69.82 -69.21
CA THR A 281 89.16 70.30 -69.02
C THR A 281 88.09 69.34 -69.58
N GLU A 282 88.43 68.50 -70.56
CA GLU A 282 87.56 67.40 -71.00
C GLU A 282 87.51 66.24 -69.99
N ILE A 283 88.63 65.94 -69.31
CA ILE A 283 88.69 64.92 -68.25
C ILE A 283 87.86 65.34 -67.03
N THR A 284 87.96 66.58 -66.56
CA THR A 284 87.18 67.05 -65.40
C THR A 284 85.68 67.10 -65.70
N LYS A 285 85.26 67.47 -66.92
CA LYS A 285 83.86 67.36 -67.35
C LYS A 285 83.34 65.91 -67.32
N LYS A 286 84.14 64.95 -67.79
CA LYS A 286 83.79 63.51 -67.75
C LYS A 286 83.72 62.95 -66.32
N ALA A 287 84.51 63.48 -65.38
CA ALA A 287 84.39 63.13 -63.96
C ALA A 287 83.09 63.69 -63.36
N ALA A 288 82.80 64.98 -63.55
CA ALA A 288 81.59 65.62 -63.02
C ALA A 288 80.30 64.94 -63.51
N ALA A 289 80.24 64.54 -64.78
CA ALA A 289 79.09 63.80 -65.33
C ALA A 289 78.84 62.46 -64.61
N LYS A 290 79.89 61.72 -64.26
CA LYS A 290 79.77 60.44 -63.53
C LYS A 290 79.31 60.62 -62.08
N GLU A 291 79.67 61.71 -61.43
CA GLU A 291 79.16 62.03 -60.08
C GLU A 291 77.68 62.42 -60.12
N MET A 292 77.23 63.14 -61.16
CA MET A 292 75.81 63.43 -61.37
C MET A 292 75.01 62.14 -61.64
N GLU A 293 75.51 61.26 -62.51
CA GLU A 293 74.88 59.96 -62.80
C GLU A 293 74.78 59.04 -61.56
N GLN A 294 75.77 59.09 -60.66
CA GLN A 294 75.72 58.40 -59.37
C GLN A 294 74.68 59.02 -58.42
N ASN A 295 74.60 60.35 -58.36
CA ASN A 295 73.64 61.06 -57.53
C ASN A 295 72.19 60.79 -57.98
N GLU A 296 71.92 60.75 -59.28
CA GLU A 296 70.61 60.35 -59.84
C GLU A 296 70.23 58.92 -59.45
N LYS A 297 71.18 57.97 -59.50
CA LYS A 297 70.95 56.58 -59.05
C LYS A 297 70.65 56.51 -57.55
N LEU A 298 71.38 57.26 -56.72
CA LEU A 298 71.13 57.34 -55.27
C LEU A 298 69.78 57.99 -54.95
N ALA A 299 69.38 59.04 -55.69
CA ALA A 299 68.06 59.64 -55.58
C ALA A 299 66.94 58.67 -55.99
N GLY A 300 67.15 57.89 -57.06
CA GLY A 300 66.25 56.81 -57.47
C GLY A 300 66.09 55.73 -56.40
N PHE A 301 67.19 55.27 -55.80
CA PHE A 301 67.15 54.33 -54.67
C PHE A 301 66.42 54.90 -53.44
N LYS A 302 66.70 56.16 -53.07
CA LYS A 302 66.02 56.85 -51.96
C LYS A 302 64.51 56.94 -52.20
N ASN A 303 64.10 57.34 -53.39
CA ASN A 303 62.68 57.47 -53.75
C ASN A 303 61.98 56.10 -53.77
N ARG A 304 62.68 55.03 -54.19
CA ARG A 304 62.15 53.66 -54.15
C ARG A 304 61.94 53.19 -52.72
N ILE A 305 62.97 53.30 -51.86
CA ILE A 305 62.89 52.96 -50.43
C ILE A 305 61.79 53.77 -49.73
N GLN A 306 61.63 55.06 -50.05
CA GLN A 306 60.52 55.87 -49.52
C GLN A 306 59.15 55.37 -50.01
N GLY A 307 59.05 54.92 -51.27
CA GLY A 307 57.85 54.26 -51.79
C GLY A 307 57.53 52.95 -51.05
N ASP A 308 58.55 52.13 -50.79
CA ASP A 308 58.43 50.87 -50.06
C ASP A 308 58.02 51.10 -48.60
N ILE A 309 58.60 52.10 -47.92
CA ILE A 309 58.19 52.55 -46.56
C ILE A 309 56.72 53.03 -46.59
N ASN A 310 56.36 53.91 -47.53
CA ASN A 310 54.99 54.42 -47.65
C ASN A 310 53.97 53.31 -48.02
N SER A 311 54.43 52.21 -48.61
CA SER A 311 53.64 51.00 -48.88
C SER A 311 53.43 50.18 -47.61
N LEU A 312 54.51 49.90 -46.88
CA LEU A 312 54.49 49.16 -45.62
C LEU A 312 53.67 49.90 -44.55
N GLU A 313 53.80 51.22 -44.42
CA GLU A 313 52.95 52.03 -43.53
C GLU A 313 51.45 51.89 -43.86
N LYS A 314 51.08 51.78 -45.14
CA LYS A 314 49.69 51.56 -45.55
C LYS A 314 49.21 50.14 -45.29
N GLN A 315 50.09 49.15 -45.36
CA GLN A 315 49.79 47.77 -45.00
C GLN A 315 49.58 47.64 -43.49
N VAL A 316 50.50 48.17 -42.67
CA VAL A 316 50.38 48.19 -41.20
C VAL A 316 49.11 48.91 -40.74
N ARG A 317 48.75 50.05 -41.35
CA ARG A 317 47.48 50.74 -41.02
C ARG A 317 46.25 49.91 -41.38
N LYS A 318 46.26 49.17 -42.50
CA LYS A 318 45.17 48.25 -42.84
C LYS A 318 45.05 47.09 -41.86
N GLU A 319 46.18 46.44 -41.53
CA GLU A 319 46.19 45.36 -40.54
C GLU A 319 45.71 45.86 -39.17
N GLN A 320 46.06 47.09 -38.77
CA GLN A 320 45.53 47.72 -37.56
C GLN A 320 44.03 48.02 -37.67
N GLU A 321 43.55 48.58 -38.79
CA GLU A 321 42.12 48.79 -39.03
C GLU A 321 41.32 47.48 -39.07
N ASP A 322 41.92 46.35 -39.50
CA ASP A 322 41.30 45.03 -39.56
C ASP A 322 41.36 44.31 -38.20
N GLU A 323 42.44 44.45 -37.43
CA GLU A 323 42.53 44.03 -36.02
C GLU A 323 41.46 44.72 -35.16
N ASP A 324 41.26 46.02 -35.39
CA ASP A 324 40.22 46.82 -34.74
C ASP A 324 38.79 46.43 -35.16
N LYS A 325 38.59 45.89 -36.38
CA LYS A 325 37.31 45.28 -36.78
C LYS A 325 37.09 43.97 -36.04
N LEU A 326 38.07 43.05 -36.09
CA LEU A 326 37.99 41.76 -35.40
C LEU A 326 37.72 41.90 -33.89
N LYS A 327 38.27 42.92 -33.22
CA LYS A 327 37.94 43.21 -31.81
C LYS A 327 36.48 43.58 -31.61
N ARG A 328 35.95 44.50 -32.44
CA ARG A 328 34.52 44.90 -32.38
C ARG A 328 33.59 43.73 -32.73
N ASP A 329 34.00 42.89 -33.67
CA ASP A 329 33.25 41.68 -34.04
C ASP A 329 33.27 40.65 -32.91
N LEU A 330 34.40 40.46 -32.22
CA LEU A 330 34.50 39.62 -31.01
C LEU A 330 33.64 40.15 -29.85
N ASP A 331 33.69 41.45 -29.56
CA ASP A 331 32.83 42.09 -28.55
C ASP A 331 31.34 41.94 -28.92
N HIS A 332 31.01 42.03 -30.21
CA HIS A 332 29.66 41.82 -30.71
C HIS A 332 29.20 40.35 -30.59
N TYR A 333 30.07 39.39 -30.91
CA TYR A 333 29.77 37.96 -30.72
C TYR A 333 29.65 37.59 -29.23
N ALA A 334 30.43 38.20 -28.33
CA ALA A 334 30.27 38.04 -26.88
C ALA A 334 28.90 38.55 -26.42
N LEU A 335 28.47 39.72 -26.88
CA LEU A 335 27.14 40.27 -26.58
C LEU A 335 26.00 39.39 -27.13
N ILE A 336 26.16 38.82 -28.34
CA ILE A 336 25.20 37.86 -28.91
C ILE A 336 25.17 36.58 -28.08
N LEU A 337 26.32 36.07 -27.61
CA LEU A 337 26.39 34.89 -26.76
C LEU A 337 25.63 35.12 -25.44
N GLU A 338 25.90 36.22 -24.73
CA GLU A 338 25.15 36.57 -23.50
C GLU A 338 23.63 36.67 -23.75
N GLN A 339 23.22 37.25 -24.89
CA GLN A 339 21.79 37.33 -25.26
C GLN A 339 21.19 35.96 -25.56
N THR A 340 21.88 35.10 -26.31
CA THR A 340 21.39 33.74 -26.64
C THR A 340 21.38 32.83 -25.40
N GLU A 341 22.33 32.95 -24.47
CA GLU A 341 22.27 32.25 -23.18
C GLU A 341 21.08 32.73 -22.33
N ALA A 342 20.84 34.04 -22.26
CA ALA A 342 19.67 34.59 -21.57
C ALA A 342 18.34 34.16 -22.21
N ASP A 343 18.27 34.05 -23.53
CA ASP A 343 17.08 33.58 -24.25
C ASP A 343 16.88 32.06 -24.15
N ILE A 344 17.96 31.27 -24.11
CA ILE A 344 17.91 29.83 -23.78
C ILE A 344 17.36 29.64 -22.35
N LEU A 345 17.80 30.45 -21.38
CA LEU A 345 17.29 30.39 -20.01
C LEU A 345 15.80 30.78 -19.92
N LYS A 346 15.33 31.74 -20.72
CA LYS A 346 13.88 32.05 -20.84
C LYS A 346 13.13 30.86 -21.45
N ALA A 347 13.60 30.32 -22.57
CA ALA A 347 12.98 29.18 -23.26
C ALA A 347 12.93 27.93 -22.37
N GLN A 348 13.92 27.70 -21.51
CA GLN A 348 13.89 26.64 -20.49
C GLN A 348 12.82 26.89 -19.42
N GLN A 349 12.68 28.13 -18.94
CA GLN A 349 11.64 28.50 -17.96
C GLN A 349 10.23 28.40 -18.57
N GLU A 350 10.03 28.87 -19.80
CA GLU A 350 8.79 28.74 -20.54
C GLU A 350 8.47 27.27 -20.85
N GLY A 351 9.46 26.48 -21.26
CA GLY A 351 9.34 25.04 -21.44
C GLY A 351 8.89 24.33 -20.16
N LEU A 352 9.43 24.70 -19.01
CA LEU A 352 9.04 24.16 -17.70
C LEU A 352 7.62 24.60 -17.28
N GLN A 353 7.20 25.83 -17.63
CA GLN A 353 5.81 26.28 -17.46
C GLN A 353 4.86 25.50 -18.37
N LEU A 354 5.19 25.32 -19.64
CA LEU A 354 4.43 24.53 -20.61
C LEU A 354 4.35 23.05 -20.19
N GLU A 355 5.41 22.46 -19.65
CA GLU A 355 5.40 21.10 -19.13
C GLU A 355 4.48 20.97 -17.91
N ASN A 356 4.45 21.96 -17.02
CA ASN A 356 3.51 22.02 -15.89
C ASN A 356 2.06 22.23 -16.35
N HIS A 357 1.83 23.06 -17.38
CA HIS A 357 0.52 23.17 -18.03
C HIS A 357 0.10 21.85 -18.68
N LEU A 358 0.98 21.15 -19.38
CA LEU A 358 0.73 19.82 -19.96
C LEU A 358 0.45 18.76 -18.88
N LYS A 359 1.14 18.79 -17.75
CA LYS A 359 0.84 17.93 -16.58
C LYS A 359 -0.55 18.22 -16.04
N SER A 360 -0.94 19.50 -15.90
CA SER A 360 -2.29 19.87 -15.47
C SER A 360 -3.36 19.46 -16.49
N LEU A 361 -3.10 19.63 -17.79
CA LEU A 361 -3.99 19.25 -18.88
C LEU A 361 -4.18 17.74 -18.94
N ARG A 362 -3.11 16.94 -18.82
CA ARG A 362 -3.19 15.47 -18.71
C ARG A 362 -4.05 15.04 -17.52
N GLN A 363 -3.86 15.65 -16.34
CA GLN A 363 -4.74 15.38 -15.19
C GLN A 363 -6.20 15.80 -15.41
N THR A 364 -6.48 16.85 -16.19
CA THR A 364 -7.87 17.16 -16.58
C THR A 364 -8.42 16.19 -17.61
N LEU A 365 -7.61 15.76 -18.58
CA LEU A 365 -7.97 14.76 -19.60
C LEU A 365 -8.31 13.42 -18.93
N GLU A 366 -7.49 12.95 -17.98
CA GLU A 366 -7.78 11.76 -17.18
C GLU A 366 -9.09 11.87 -16.41
N LYS A 367 -9.40 13.04 -15.82
CA LYS A 367 -10.67 13.28 -15.12
C LYS A 367 -11.87 13.30 -16.08
N GLN A 368 -11.72 13.81 -17.29
CA GLN A 368 -12.78 13.76 -18.30
C GLN A 368 -12.91 12.34 -18.90
N ASN A 369 -11.82 11.60 -19.06
CA ASN A 369 -11.85 10.20 -19.51
C ASN A 369 -12.52 9.29 -18.48
N ARG A 370 -12.28 9.48 -17.18
CA ARG A 370 -13.01 8.76 -16.12
C ARG A 370 -14.51 9.04 -16.20
N LYS A 371 -14.92 10.31 -16.30
CA LYS A 371 -16.33 10.69 -16.55
C LYS A 371 -16.89 10.13 -17.85
N LYS A 372 -16.07 10.02 -18.91
CA LYS A 372 -16.47 9.38 -20.17
C LYS A 372 -16.77 7.91 -19.94
N PHE A 373 -15.91 7.17 -19.23
CA PHE A 373 -16.17 5.78 -18.88
C PHE A 373 -17.38 5.63 -17.94
N GLU A 374 -17.51 6.47 -16.92
CA GLU A 374 -18.70 6.52 -16.04
C GLU A 374 -20.01 6.74 -16.83
N LEU A 375 -19.98 7.57 -17.89
CA LEU A 375 -21.11 7.80 -18.79
C LEU A 375 -21.31 6.67 -19.81
N GLU A 376 -20.24 6.05 -20.31
CA GLU A 376 -20.33 4.88 -21.20
C GLU A 376 -20.89 3.66 -20.47
N GLU A 377 -20.53 3.49 -19.19
CA GLU A 377 -21.09 2.46 -18.29
C GLU A 377 -22.58 2.71 -18.03
N GLN A 378 -22.98 3.95 -17.70
CA GLN A 378 -24.40 4.34 -17.58
C GLN A 378 -25.18 4.18 -18.90
N ILE A 379 -24.55 4.42 -20.05
CA ILE A 379 -25.17 4.19 -21.36
C ILE A 379 -25.32 2.68 -21.63
N LEU A 380 -24.38 1.84 -21.19
CA LEU A 380 -24.49 0.39 -21.28
C LEU A 380 -25.56 -0.16 -20.33
N GLU A 381 -25.69 0.35 -19.11
CA GLU A 381 -26.82 0.04 -18.21
C GLU A 381 -28.16 0.43 -18.86
N LEU A 382 -28.28 1.65 -19.39
CA LEU A 382 -29.49 2.10 -20.07
C LEU A 382 -29.80 1.33 -21.36
N LEU A 383 -28.79 0.80 -22.06
CA LEU A 383 -28.96 -0.10 -23.21
C LEU A 383 -29.38 -1.50 -22.77
N GLN A 384 -28.88 -1.99 -21.64
CA GLN A 384 -29.28 -3.25 -21.03
C GLN A 384 -30.72 -3.19 -20.53
N ASP A 385 -31.13 -2.10 -19.88
CA ASP A 385 -32.53 -1.82 -19.53
C ASP A 385 -33.41 -1.83 -20.78
N GLN A 386 -33.01 -1.13 -21.85
CA GLN A 386 -33.74 -1.13 -23.13
C GLN A 386 -33.87 -2.55 -23.71
N LEU A 387 -32.81 -3.36 -23.67
CA LEU A 387 -32.82 -4.77 -24.08
C LEU A 387 -33.76 -5.66 -23.24
N THR A 388 -34.06 -5.32 -21.98
CA THR A 388 -35.10 -6.03 -21.20
C THR A 388 -36.54 -5.62 -21.57
N THR A 389 -36.72 -4.60 -22.41
CA THR A 389 -38.04 -4.04 -22.76
C THR A 389 -38.44 -4.32 -24.21
N ASP A 390 -38.60 -5.60 -24.58
CA ASP A 390 -38.90 -6.06 -25.96
C ASP A 390 -40.14 -5.45 -26.65
N LYS A 391 -40.99 -4.69 -25.94
CA LYS A 391 -42.09 -3.89 -26.54
C LYS A 391 -41.70 -2.46 -26.90
N ALA A 392 -40.60 -1.93 -26.38
CA ALA A 392 -39.96 -0.71 -26.85
C ALA A 392 -39.19 -0.96 -28.16
N GLY A 393 -38.66 -2.17 -28.36
CA GLY A 393 -37.91 -2.55 -29.56
C GLY A 393 -38.67 -2.36 -30.88
N GLU A 394 -39.98 -2.64 -30.93
CA GLU A 394 -40.79 -2.36 -32.15
C GLU A 394 -41.02 -0.86 -32.40
N ALA A 395 -41.13 -0.06 -31.34
CA ALA A 395 -41.26 1.39 -31.44
C ALA A 395 -39.94 2.03 -31.87
N GLN A 396 -38.82 1.62 -31.25
CA GLN A 396 -37.48 1.96 -31.70
C GLN A 396 -37.21 1.46 -33.13
N GLY A 397 -37.70 0.28 -33.52
CA GLY A 397 -37.59 -0.23 -34.90
C GLY A 397 -38.34 0.56 -35.97
N LYS A 398 -39.24 1.49 -35.56
CA LYS A 398 -39.79 2.54 -36.44
C LYS A 398 -38.97 3.83 -36.28
N LEU A 399 -38.74 4.29 -35.06
CA LEU A 399 -37.98 5.49 -34.77
C LEU A 399 -36.56 5.46 -35.39
N LEU A 400 -35.93 4.29 -35.49
CA LEU A 400 -34.63 4.06 -36.10
C LEU A 400 -34.67 4.22 -37.62
N ARG A 401 -35.79 3.87 -38.28
CA ARG A 401 -35.99 4.14 -39.71
C ARG A 401 -36.26 5.62 -39.95
N ASP A 402 -37.18 6.22 -39.19
CA ASP A 402 -37.47 7.65 -39.25
C ASP A 402 -36.22 8.51 -38.96
N THR A 403 -35.35 8.08 -38.04
CA THR A 403 -34.08 8.75 -37.75
C THR A 403 -32.98 8.40 -38.74
N GLN A 404 -32.97 7.23 -39.38
CA GLN A 404 -32.01 6.90 -40.44
C GLN A 404 -32.34 7.61 -41.77
N GLU A 405 -33.63 7.82 -42.08
CA GLU A 405 -34.07 8.69 -43.19
C GLU A 405 -33.72 10.15 -42.89
N LYS A 406 -34.09 10.68 -41.71
CA LYS A 406 -33.64 12.02 -41.28
C LYS A 406 -32.13 12.16 -41.21
N ARG A 407 -31.38 11.10 -40.88
CA ARG A 407 -29.91 11.13 -40.91
C ARG A 407 -29.39 11.23 -42.33
N ARG A 408 -30.04 10.60 -43.32
CA ARG A 408 -29.70 10.80 -44.74
C ARG A 408 -30.08 12.18 -45.25
N GLU A 409 -31.23 12.72 -44.84
CA GLU A 409 -31.60 14.12 -45.12
C GLU A 409 -30.59 15.10 -44.48
N LEU A 410 -30.11 14.81 -43.27
CA LEU A 410 -29.07 15.57 -42.58
C LEU A 410 -27.67 15.34 -43.16
N GLU A 411 -27.33 14.16 -43.69
CA GLU A 411 -26.07 13.89 -44.38
C GLU A 411 -26.04 14.59 -45.75
N ILE A 412 -27.17 14.62 -46.47
CA ILE A 412 -27.34 15.38 -47.71
C ILE A 412 -27.27 16.88 -47.44
N SER A 413 -28.06 17.40 -46.48
CA SER A 413 -28.03 18.83 -46.16
C SER A 413 -26.72 19.26 -45.47
N MET A 414 -26.03 18.37 -44.75
CA MET A 414 -24.65 18.60 -44.29
C MET A 414 -23.72 18.74 -45.50
N SER A 415 -23.75 17.82 -46.46
CA SER A 415 -22.99 17.92 -47.72
C SER A 415 -23.32 19.20 -48.50
N ASP A 416 -24.59 19.62 -48.56
CA ASP A 416 -24.98 20.90 -49.15
C ASP A 416 -24.41 22.09 -48.36
N THR A 417 -24.41 22.05 -47.02
CA THR A 417 -23.77 23.09 -46.19
C THR A 417 -22.24 23.06 -46.25
N GLU A 418 -21.60 21.90 -46.49
CA GLU A 418 -20.16 21.78 -46.70
C GLU A 418 -19.76 22.31 -48.07
N ASN A 419 -20.59 22.09 -49.10
CA ASN A 419 -20.45 22.71 -50.41
C ASN A 419 -20.68 24.23 -50.35
N GLN A 420 -21.72 24.70 -49.65
CA GLN A 420 -21.97 26.12 -49.41
C GLN A 420 -20.83 26.75 -48.59
N LEU A 421 -20.33 26.08 -47.55
CA LEU A 421 -19.18 26.51 -46.77
C LEU A 421 -17.92 26.55 -47.63
N SER A 422 -17.72 25.61 -48.55
CA SER A 422 -16.60 25.63 -49.51
C SER A 422 -16.69 26.80 -50.49
N VAL A 423 -17.90 27.14 -50.96
CA VAL A 423 -18.15 28.34 -51.78
C VAL A 423 -17.90 29.61 -50.95
N VAL A 424 -18.41 29.68 -49.73
CA VAL A 424 -18.20 30.82 -48.81
C VAL A 424 -16.74 30.96 -48.39
N LEU A 425 -15.99 29.86 -48.24
CA LEU A 425 -14.54 29.86 -47.99
C LEU A 425 -13.76 30.36 -49.21
N LEU A 426 -14.11 29.90 -50.41
CA LEU A 426 -13.54 30.41 -51.67
C LEU A 426 -13.85 31.92 -51.85
N GLU A 427 -15.04 32.37 -51.45
CA GLU A 427 -15.37 33.79 -51.39
C GLU A 427 -14.59 34.52 -50.29
N LEU A 428 -14.39 33.92 -49.10
CA LEU A 428 -13.54 34.45 -48.04
C LEU A 428 -12.08 34.58 -48.48
N GLU A 429 -11.58 33.69 -49.33
CA GLU A 429 -10.24 33.79 -49.93
C GLU A 429 -10.17 34.85 -51.03
N LYS A 430 -11.22 35.03 -51.84
CA LYS A 430 -11.35 36.17 -52.76
C LYS A 430 -11.43 37.50 -52.00
N TRP A 431 -12.17 37.57 -50.89
CA TRP A 431 -12.25 38.75 -50.03
C TRP A 431 -10.94 38.99 -49.27
N ARG A 432 -10.26 37.96 -48.77
CA ARG A 432 -8.93 38.08 -48.14
C ARG A 432 -7.87 38.54 -49.13
N SER A 433 -7.83 38.00 -50.35
CA SER A 433 -6.90 38.47 -51.39
C SER A 433 -7.26 39.87 -51.88
N LEU A 434 -8.54 40.23 -51.98
CA LEU A 434 -8.94 41.61 -52.25
C LEU A 434 -8.56 42.57 -51.10
N VAL A 435 -8.64 42.13 -49.84
CA VAL A 435 -8.22 42.88 -48.65
C VAL A 435 -6.70 42.99 -48.56
N GLU A 436 -5.93 41.97 -48.95
CA GLU A 436 -4.47 42.09 -48.99
C GLU A 436 -4.01 42.97 -50.15
N ASN A 437 -4.66 42.85 -51.31
CA ASN A 437 -4.46 43.78 -52.43
C ASN A 437 -4.85 45.22 -52.05
N SER A 438 -5.93 45.43 -51.27
CA SER A 438 -6.33 46.78 -50.83
C SER A 438 -5.46 47.31 -49.69
N LYS A 439 -4.90 46.46 -48.82
CA LYS A 439 -3.81 46.83 -47.89
C LYS A 439 -2.54 47.21 -48.64
N ASP A 440 -2.17 46.50 -49.71
CA ASP A 440 -1.01 46.81 -50.54
C ASP A 440 -1.19 48.12 -51.29
N VAL A 441 -2.39 48.37 -51.82
CA VAL A 441 -2.78 49.67 -52.40
C VAL A 441 -2.78 50.76 -51.33
N LEU A 442 -3.31 50.50 -50.12
CA LEU A 442 -3.25 51.43 -48.99
C LEU A 442 -1.82 51.67 -48.50
N ARG A 443 -0.91 50.68 -48.60
CA ARG A 443 0.51 50.85 -48.25
C ARG A 443 1.23 51.72 -49.27
N LYS A 444 0.92 51.58 -50.55
CA LYS A 444 1.39 52.46 -51.64
C LYS A 444 0.82 53.86 -51.50
N ALA A 445 -0.50 54.00 -51.36
CA ALA A 445 -1.18 55.28 -51.14
C ALA A 445 -0.74 55.96 -49.83
N LYS A 446 -0.33 55.20 -48.80
CA LYS A 446 0.32 55.77 -47.61
C LYS A 446 1.73 56.24 -47.89
N LEU A 447 2.58 55.47 -48.59
CA LEU A 447 3.91 55.96 -48.99
C LEU A 447 3.81 57.20 -49.88
N GLU A 448 2.90 57.21 -50.85
CA GLU A 448 2.59 58.38 -51.69
C GLU A 448 2.06 59.55 -50.86
N HIS A 449 1.23 59.30 -49.84
CA HIS A 449 0.75 60.34 -48.91
C HIS A 449 1.85 60.83 -47.96
N ASP A 450 2.74 59.97 -47.46
CA ASP A 450 3.86 60.29 -46.59
C ASP A 450 4.93 61.10 -47.37
N GLU A 451 5.15 60.78 -48.65
CA GLU A 451 5.96 61.55 -49.58
C GLU A 451 5.31 62.92 -49.90
N LEU A 452 4.01 62.95 -50.19
CA LEU A 452 3.26 64.19 -50.39
C LEU A 452 3.15 65.04 -49.12
N ASP A 453 3.12 64.45 -47.93
CA ASP A 453 3.17 65.16 -46.65
C ASP A 453 4.59 65.61 -46.33
N ALA A 454 5.64 64.88 -46.73
CA ALA A 454 7.02 65.37 -46.65
C ALA A 454 7.24 66.56 -47.59
N ASP A 455 6.68 66.54 -48.80
CA ASP A 455 6.69 67.68 -49.71
C ASP A 455 5.77 68.81 -49.23
N ALA A 456 4.58 68.52 -48.71
CA ALA A 456 3.72 69.52 -48.09
C ALA A 456 4.34 70.11 -46.82
N ASN A 457 5.22 69.38 -46.11
CA ASN A 457 6.01 69.91 -45.00
C ASN A 457 7.14 70.82 -45.51
N LYS A 458 7.85 70.47 -46.59
CA LYS A 458 8.80 71.41 -47.25
C LYS A 458 8.07 72.67 -47.72
N TYR A 459 6.93 72.53 -48.41
CA TYR A 459 6.10 73.67 -48.80
C TYR A 459 5.51 74.40 -47.59
N ASN A 460 5.22 73.75 -46.46
CA ASN A 460 4.82 74.43 -45.21
C ASN A 460 5.99 75.16 -44.55
N GLU A 461 7.23 74.71 -44.69
CA GLU A 461 8.43 75.43 -44.26
C GLU A 461 8.74 76.62 -45.17
N GLU A 462 8.61 76.47 -46.49
CA GLU A 462 8.66 77.59 -47.45
C GLU A 462 7.52 78.59 -47.22
N ILE A 463 6.29 78.11 -47.00
CA ILE A 463 5.13 78.92 -46.61
C ILE A 463 5.33 79.47 -45.20
N LYS A 464 6.12 78.87 -44.31
CA LYS A 464 6.45 79.44 -42.99
C LYS A 464 7.47 80.57 -43.12
N LEU A 465 8.53 80.38 -43.91
CA LEU A 465 9.48 81.44 -44.27
C LEU A 465 8.78 82.60 -44.99
N GLU A 466 7.89 82.30 -45.94
CA GLU A 466 7.10 83.33 -46.61
C GLU A 466 5.96 83.87 -45.72
N LYS A 467 5.41 83.12 -44.75
CA LYS A 467 4.54 83.64 -43.68
C LYS A 467 5.32 84.52 -42.71
N GLU A 468 6.61 84.32 -42.50
CA GLU A 468 7.47 85.20 -41.71
C GLU A 468 7.85 86.46 -42.50
N ARG A 469 8.09 86.34 -43.81
CA ARG A 469 8.30 87.48 -44.72
C ARG A 469 7.02 88.27 -44.97
N ILE A 470 5.88 87.59 -45.02
CA ILE A 470 4.53 88.16 -44.97
C ILE A 470 4.27 88.73 -43.58
N ALA A 471 4.65 88.10 -42.47
CA ALA A 471 4.50 88.68 -41.13
C ALA A 471 5.35 89.95 -40.93
N ALA A 472 6.50 90.07 -41.60
CA ALA A 472 7.26 91.32 -41.63
C ALA A 472 6.55 92.42 -42.45
N LYS A 473 5.82 92.05 -43.51
CA LYS A 473 4.95 92.97 -44.28
C LYS A 473 3.63 93.27 -43.55
N LEU A 474 3.05 92.29 -42.87
CA LEU A 474 1.85 92.40 -42.05
C LEU A 474 2.15 93.24 -40.83
N ARG A 475 3.25 93.09 -40.09
CA ARG A 475 3.60 94.04 -39.00
C ARG A 475 3.69 95.51 -39.46
N LYS A 476 3.94 95.76 -40.75
CA LYS A 476 3.79 97.09 -41.39
C LYS A 476 2.35 97.41 -41.80
N MET A 477 1.60 96.44 -42.29
CA MET A 477 0.16 96.54 -42.56
C MET A 477 -0.69 96.67 -41.29
N ASP A 478 -0.25 96.14 -40.15
CA ASP A 478 -0.89 96.12 -38.83
C ASP A 478 -0.65 97.45 -38.12
N ALA A 479 0.46 98.13 -38.42
CA ALA A 479 0.64 99.53 -38.04
C ALA A 479 -0.41 100.42 -38.72
N LEU A 480 -0.69 100.19 -40.01
CA LEU A 480 -1.70 100.91 -40.79
C LEU A 480 -3.14 100.43 -40.48
N ASN A 481 -3.32 99.13 -40.22
CA ASN A 481 -4.61 98.56 -39.86
C ASN A 481 -4.99 98.91 -38.42
N ARG A 482 -4.06 99.19 -37.50
CA ARG A 482 -4.40 99.74 -36.18
C ARG A 482 -4.97 101.17 -36.25
N GLU A 483 -4.60 101.94 -37.28
CA GLU A 483 -5.26 103.23 -37.58
C GLU A 483 -6.68 103.01 -38.16
N LEU A 484 -6.93 101.84 -38.75
CA LEU A 484 -8.20 101.43 -39.38
C LEU A 484 -9.15 100.71 -38.39
N GLU A 485 -8.60 99.91 -37.46
CA GLU A 485 -9.30 99.25 -36.35
C GLU A 485 -9.82 100.24 -35.32
N GLN A 486 -9.17 101.40 -35.15
CA GLN A 486 -9.71 102.54 -34.38
C GLN A 486 -10.94 103.20 -35.03
N LEU A 487 -11.26 102.85 -36.29
CA LEU A 487 -12.51 103.21 -36.97
C LEU A 487 -13.51 102.04 -36.93
N ILE A 488 -13.07 100.79 -37.15
CA ILE A 488 -13.94 99.59 -37.12
C ILE A 488 -14.44 99.25 -35.71
N SER A 489 -13.67 99.52 -34.66
CA SER A 489 -14.09 99.40 -33.25
C SER A 489 -15.26 100.32 -32.86
N LYS A 490 -15.68 101.25 -33.73
CA LYS A 490 -16.89 102.07 -33.57
C LYS A 490 -18.11 101.50 -34.32
N ALA A 491 -17.96 100.36 -35.00
CA ALA A 491 -18.97 99.76 -35.89
C ALA A 491 -19.29 98.27 -35.62
N GLY A 492 -18.69 97.66 -34.60
CA GLY A 492 -19.17 96.46 -33.87
C GLY A 492 -19.65 95.22 -34.65
N GLY A 493 -18.83 94.15 -34.66
CA GLY A 493 -19.23 92.81 -35.14
C GLY A 493 -18.29 91.70 -34.61
N GLN A 494 -18.80 90.47 -34.56
CA GLN A 494 -18.08 89.25 -34.16
C GLN A 494 -18.16 88.20 -35.28
N GLU A 495 -17.17 87.30 -35.38
CA GLU A 495 -17.33 85.96 -35.96
C GLU A 495 -16.58 84.91 -35.11
N MET A 496 -16.95 83.63 -35.25
CA MET A 496 -16.48 82.48 -34.45
C MET A 496 -15.37 81.68 -35.18
N ASN A 497 -14.62 80.81 -34.49
CA ASN A 497 -13.39 80.20 -35.03
C ASN A 497 -13.41 78.65 -35.05
N PRO A 498 -13.00 77.96 -36.14
CA PRO A 498 -13.12 76.50 -36.32
C PRO A 498 -12.56 75.55 -35.25
N ASP A 499 -11.73 75.98 -34.32
CA ASP A 499 -11.23 75.09 -33.25
C ASP A 499 -12.33 74.71 -32.23
N GLU A 500 -13.39 75.49 -32.13
CA GLU A 500 -14.59 75.15 -31.34
C GLU A 500 -15.35 73.94 -31.92
N LEU A 501 -15.21 73.67 -33.23
CA LEU A 501 -15.84 72.51 -33.88
C LEU A 501 -15.13 71.21 -33.47
N LYS A 502 -13.80 71.19 -33.51
CA LYS A 502 -12.98 70.04 -33.09
C LYS A 502 -13.13 69.73 -31.59
N LEU A 503 -13.35 70.77 -30.78
CA LEU A 503 -13.59 70.62 -29.35
C LEU A 503 -14.95 69.92 -29.10
N LEU A 504 -15.91 70.11 -30.00
CA LEU A 504 -17.22 69.45 -30.00
C LEU A 504 -17.10 67.97 -30.42
N ASP A 505 -16.31 67.65 -31.46
CA ASP A 505 -16.01 66.26 -31.87
C ASP A 505 -15.34 65.47 -30.72
N VAL A 506 -14.30 66.03 -30.09
CA VAL A 506 -13.61 65.40 -28.96
C VAL A 506 -14.51 65.26 -27.72
N GLN A 507 -15.48 66.16 -27.53
CA GLN A 507 -16.51 65.98 -26.50
C GLN A 507 -17.47 64.83 -26.83
N GLN A 508 -17.78 64.59 -28.10
CA GLN A 508 -18.59 63.44 -28.51
C GLN A 508 -17.83 62.12 -28.31
N ASP A 509 -16.56 62.03 -28.70
CA ASP A 509 -15.70 60.86 -28.47
C ASP A 509 -15.66 60.46 -26.97
N ILE A 510 -15.53 61.46 -26.08
CA ILE A 510 -15.54 61.24 -24.62
C ILE A 510 -16.89 60.67 -24.16
N VAL A 511 -18.02 61.15 -24.69
CA VAL A 511 -19.36 60.64 -24.35
C VAL A 511 -19.57 59.21 -24.86
N GLU A 512 -19.06 58.86 -26.04
CA GLU A 512 -19.13 57.51 -26.58
C GLU A 512 -18.25 56.52 -25.79
N ILE A 513 -17.04 56.92 -25.39
CA ILE A 513 -16.17 56.14 -24.49
C ILE A 513 -16.80 55.98 -23.11
N GLU A 514 -17.43 57.03 -22.56
CA GLU A 514 -18.19 56.94 -21.31
C GLU A 514 -19.38 55.97 -21.40
N ALA A 515 -20.07 55.90 -22.55
CA ALA A 515 -21.14 54.94 -22.77
C ALA A 515 -20.61 53.50 -22.79
N GLN A 516 -19.53 53.25 -23.54
CA GLN A 516 -18.87 51.94 -23.57
C GLN A 516 -18.37 51.51 -22.19
N LEU A 517 -17.81 52.43 -21.39
CA LEU A 517 -17.42 52.17 -20.00
C LEU A 517 -18.63 51.85 -19.10
N LYS A 518 -19.79 52.46 -19.33
CA LYS A 518 -21.03 52.14 -18.58
C LYS A 518 -21.56 50.75 -18.94
N GLU A 519 -21.47 50.33 -20.20
CA GLU A 519 -21.82 48.96 -20.63
C GLU A 519 -20.82 47.90 -20.14
N ALA A 520 -19.51 48.21 -20.16
CA ALA A 520 -18.47 47.36 -19.59
C ALA A 520 -18.67 47.15 -18.08
N ASN A 521 -18.97 48.21 -17.33
CA ASN A 521 -19.31 48.10 -15.92
C ASN A 521 -20.62 47.33 -15.68
N ALA A 522 -21.66 47.54 -16.49
CA ALA A 522 -22.93 46.83 -16.37
C ALA A 522 -22.80 45.31 -16.67
N SER A 523 -21.95 44.94 -17.63
CA SER A 523 -21.64 43.54 -17.92
C SER A 523 -20.73 42.91 -16.85
N TRP A 524 -19.76 43.65 -16.31
CA TRP A 524 -18.94 43.22 -15.18
C TRP A 524 -19.78 42.97 -13.92
N VAL A 525 -20.72 43.86 -13.56
CA VAL A 525 -21.62 43.67 -12.41
C VAL A 525 -22.54 42.45 -12.62
N LYS A 526 -23.03 42.21 -13.84
CA LYS A 526 -23.77 40.96 -14.16
C LYS A 526 -22.89 39.72 -13.97
N LEU A 527 -21.64 39.75 -14.42
CA LEU A 527 -20.69 38.66 -14.24
C LEU A 527 -20.35 38.42 -12.76
N GLN A 528 -20.12 39.49 -11.99
CA GLN A 528 -19.89 39.43 -10.54
C GLN A 528 -21.10 38.82 -9.81
N SER A 529 -22.31 39.26 -10.14
CA SER A 529 -23.55 38.70 -9.59
C SER A 529 -23.69 37.20 -9.91
N ASN A 530 -23.42 36.79 -11.15
CA ASN A 530 -23.40 35.38 -11.54
C ASN A 530 -22.34 34.57 -10.77
N VAL A 531 -21.15 35.13 -10.54
CA VAL A 531 -20.09 34.48 -9.74
C VAL A 531 -20.48 34.34 -8.27
N VAL A 532 -21.15 35.35 -7.68
CA VAL A 532 -21.71 35.26 -6.32
C VAL A 532 -22.78 34.17 -6.25
N ALA A 533 -23.76 34.18 -7.16
CA ALA A 533 -24.82 33.17 -7.22
C ALA A 533 -24.28 31.74 -7.43
N LEU A 534 -23.22 31.57 -8.23
CA LEU A 534 -22.53 30.29 -8.39
C LEU A 534 -21.73 29.88 -7.15
N SER A 535 -21.16 30.84 -6.41
CA SER A 535 -20.49 30.59 -5.12
C SER A 535 -21.49 30.18 -4.02
N GLU A 536 -22.66 30.83 -3.96
CA GLU A 536 -23.77 30.44 -3.09
C GLU A 536 -24.32 29.07 -3.46
N LYS A 537 -24.57 28.80 -4.76
CA LYS A 537 -24.97 27.47 -5.22
C LYS A 537 -23.94 26.39 -4.87
N ARG A 538 -22.65 26.69 -5.00
CA ARG A 538 -21.56 25.80 -4.56
C ARG A 538 -21.56 25.56 -3.04
N SER A 539 -21.88 26.57 -2.23
CA SER A 539 -21.97 26.40 -0.76
C SER A 539 -23.17 25.56 -0.35
N LEU A 540 -24.33 25.75 -1.01
CA LEU A 540 -25.50 24.89 -0.86
C LEU A 540 -25.21 23.45 -1.26
N GLN A 541 -24.60 23.22 -2.44
CA GLN A 541 -24.20 21.88 -2.89
C GLN A 541 -23.19 21.21 -1.95
N LEU A 542 -22.25 21.96 -1.36
CA LEU A 542 -21.34 21.42 -0.33
C LEU A 542 -22.10 21.03 0.95
N ASN A 543 -23.11 21.79 1.35
CA ASN A 543 -23.97 21.43 2.48
C ASN A 543 -24.84 20.20 2.20
N GLU A 544 -25.39 20.08 0.99
CA GLU A 544 -26.12 18.90 0.51
C GLU A 544 -25.22 17.66 0.47
N ILE A 545 -24.00 17.77 -0.07
CA ILE A 545 -23.00 16.68 -0.06
C ILE A 545 -22.66 16.26 1.37
N ASN A 546 -22.46 17.21 2.29
CA ASN A 546 -22.19 16.92 3.69
C ASN A 546 -23.40 16.28 4.42
N TYR A 547 -24.63 16.64 4.04
CA TYR A 547 -25.85 16.02 4.55
C TYR A 547 -26.05 14.61 3.99
N SER A 548 -25.81 14.40 2.70
CA SER A 548 -25.84 13.09 2.06
C SER A 548 -24.74 12.15 2.59
N ARG A 549 -23.54 12.65 2.88
CA ARG A 549 -22.49 11.89 3.59
C ARG A 549 -22.93 11.46 5.00
N LYS A 550 -23.62 12.32 5.74
CA LYS A 550 -24.20 11.96 7.04
C LYS A 550 -25.31 10.91 6.91
N LYS A 551 -26.15 11.00 5.87
CA LYS A 551 -27.14 9.96 5.54
C LYS A 551 -26.49 8.63 5.18
N LEU A 552 -25.43 8.65 4.37
CA LEU A 552 -24.66 7.46 3.99
C LEU A 552 -24.08 6.78 5.23
N LEU A 553 -23.37 7.52 6.08
CA LEU A 553 -22.80 7.00 7.34
C LEU A 553 -23.87 6.39 8.26
N LEU A 554 -25.06 7.02 8.34
CA LEU A 554 -26.20 6.48 9.10
C LEU A 554 -26.87 5.27 8.44
N ALA A 555 -26.69 5.07 7.13
CA ALA A 555 -27.15 3.87 6.42
C ALA A 555 -26.13 2.73 6.57
N GLU A 556 -24.83 2.99 6.43
CA GLU A 556 -23.73 2.06 6.71
C GLU A 556 -23.80 1.53 8.15
N GLN A 557 -23.95 2.43 9.14
CA GLN A 557 -24.13 2.06 10.55
C GLN A 557 -25.43 1.28 10.83
N LYS A 558 -26.44 1.37 9.94
CA LYS A 558 -27.65 0.53 10.02
C LYS A 558 -27.43 -0.82 9.35
N ALA A 559 -26.76 -0.87 8.20
CA ALA A 559 -26.39 -2.11 7.52
C ALA A 559 -25.58 -3.02 8.44
N ILE A 560 -24.49 -2.51 9.02
CA ILE A 560 -23.63 -3.25 9.97
C ILE A 560 -24.43 -3.79 11.18
N LYS A 561 -25.43 -3.03 11.67
CA LYS A 561 -26.31 -3.49 12.76
C LYS A 561 -27.30 -4.57 12.31
N ILE A 562 -27.84 -4.47 11.10
CA ILE A 562 -28.73 -5.47 10.51
C ILE A 562 -27.94 -6.75 10.18
N GLU A 563 -26.71 -6.64 9.71
CA GLU A 563 -25.78 -7.76 9.47
C GLU A 563 -25.42 -8.48 10.77
N ALA A 564 -25.13 -7.74 11.85
CA ALA A 564 -24.89 -8.33 13.17
C ALA A 564 -26.12 -9.08 13.71
N LEU A 565 -27.30 -8.46 13.66
CA LEU A 565 -28.57 -9.10 14.06
C LEU A 565 -28.92 -10.31 13.17
N LEU A 566 -28.61 -10.25 11.88
CA LEU A 566 -28.80 -11.38 10.96
C LEU A 566 -27.85 -12.53 11.28
N ALA A 567 -26.60 -12.25 11.66
CA ALA A 567 -25.63 -13.26 12.09
C ALA A 567 -26.04 -13.92 13.42
N GLU A 568 -26.59 -13.14 14.36
CA GLU A 568 -27.17 -13.61 15.62
C GLU A 568 -28.35 -14.55 15.37
N VAL A 569 -29.37 -14.11 14.62
CA VAL A 569 -30.53 -14.94 14.23
C VAL A 569 -30.14 -16.16 13.37
N MET A 570 -29.09 -16.05 12.53
CA MET A 570 -28.53 -17.20 11.82
C MET A 570 -27.89 -18.22 12.76
N ASN A 571 -27.29 -17.78 13.88
CA ASN A 571 -26.74 -18.69 14.87
C ASN A 571 -27.84 -19.34 15.72
N GLU A 572 -28.81 -18.56 16.19
CA GLU A 572 -30.03 -19.08 16.85
C GLU A 572 -30.71 -20.15 15.98
N ASN A 573 -30.89 -19.89 14.69
CA ASN A 573 -31.49 -20.86 13.76
C ASN A 573 -30.64 -22.14 13.61
N ARG A 574 -29.31 -22.04 13.58
CA ARG A 574 -28.41 -23.22 13.57
C ARG A 574 -28.55 -24.01 14.87
N GLU A 575 -28.70 -23.36 16.01
CA GLU A 575 -28.88 -24.01 17.32
C GLU A 575 -30.27 -24.67 17.43
N ILE A 576 -31.32 -24.02 16.92
CA ILE A 576 -32.66 -24.59 16.79
C ILE A 576 -32.62 -25.83 15.88
N VAL A 577 -32.00 -25.76 14.70
CA VAL A 577 -31.85 -26.90 13.79
C VAL A 577 -31.06 -28.04 14.45
N ARG A 578 -29.98 -27.76 15.18
CA ARG A 578 -29.25 -28.77 15.98
C ARG A 578 -30.17 -29.39 17.04
N SER A 579 -30.88 -28.59 17.82
CA SER A 579 -31.80 -29.12 18.86
C SER A 579 -32.94 -29.94 18.26
N LEU A 580 -33.49 -29.55 17.10
CA LEU A 580 -34.50 -30.32 16.38
C LEU A 580 -33.92 -31.64 15.87
N SER A 581 -32.67 -31.66 15.38
CA SER A 581 -32.02 -32.91 14.99
C SER A 581 -31.77 -33.84 16.19
N ALA A 582 -31.38 -33.29 17.35
CA ALA A 582 -31.21 -34.05 18.59
C ALA A 582 -32.53 -34.53 19.20
N LEU A 583 -33.61 -33.76 19.05
CA LEU A 583 -34.96 -34.18 19.46
C LEU A 583 -35.52 -35.24 18.51
N ASN A 584 -35.26 -35.15 17.20
CA ASN A 584 -35.64 -36.18 16.24
C ASN A 584 -34.89 -37.49 16.50
N THR A 585 -33.57 -37.48 16.70
CA THR A 585 -32.82 -38.71 17.01
C THR A 585 -33.24 -39.32 18.35
N ARG A 586 -33.60 -38.50 19.36
CA ARG A 586 -34.23 -38.98 20.60
C ARG A 586 -35.62 -39.55 20.39
N LEU A 587 -36.44 -38.96 19.50
CA LEU A 587 -37.76 -39.48 19.13
C LEU A 587 -37.64 -40.81 18.37
N ASP A 588 -36.70 -40.93 17.44
CA ASP A 588 -36.40 -42.15 16.72
C ASP A 588 -35.94 -43.26 17.69
N ALA A 589 -35.01 -42.95 18.59
CA ALA A 589 -34.56 -43.87 19.64
C ALA A 589 -35.71 -44.31 20.57
N ALA A 590 -36.52 -43.36 21.07
CA ALA A 590 -37.70 -43.67 21.89
C ALA A 590 -38.76 -44.49 21.10
N SER A 591 -38.91 -44.27 19.79
CA SER A 591 -39.80 -45.07 18.95
C SER A 591 -39.29 -46.50 18.76
N LEU A 592 -37.96 -46.68 18.67
CA LEU A 592 -37.29 -47.97 18.62
C LEU A 592 -37.44 -48.71 19.96
N GLU A 593 -37.34 -48.01 21.09
CA GLU A 593 -37.59 -48.56 22.42
C GLU A 593 -39.06 -48.90 22.66
N LEU A 594 -40.00 -48.07 22.22
CA LEU A 594 -41.43 -48.39 22.23
C LEU A 594 -41.74 -49.60 21.35
N PHE A 595 -41.04 -49.78 20.22
CA PHE A 595 -41.16 -50.98 19.40
C PHE A 595 -40.54 -52.22 20.07
N LYS A 596 -39.37 -52.10 20.73
CA LYS A 596 -38.73 -53.17 21.51
C LYS A 596 -39.63 -53.61 22.67
N THR A 597 -40.07 -52.67 23.50
CA THR A 597 -40.94 -52.92 24.67
C THR A 597 -42.30 -53.47 24.26
N ARG A 598 -42.91 -52.96 23.17
CA ARG A 598 -44.08 -53.59 22.56
C ARG A 598 -43.83 -55.04 22.16
N LYS A 599 -42.70 -55.36 21.52
CA LYS A 599 -42.35 -56.76 21.19
C LYS A 599 -42.05 -57.64 22.40
N VAL A 600 -41.61 -57.06 23.52
CA VAL A 600 -41.49 -57.79 24.80
C VAL A 600 -42.88 -58.02 25.42
N HIS A 601 -43.79 -57.04 25.36
CA HIS A 601 -45.18 -57.21 25.78
C HIS A 601 -45.91 -58.27 24.95
N GLU A 602 -45.83 -58.20 23.61
CA GLU A 602 -46.45 -59.17 22.70
C GLU A 602 -45.94 -60.61 22.94
N LYS A 603 -44.71 -60.77 23.44
CA LYS A 603 -44.18 -62.07 23.92
C LYS A 603 -44.72 -62.46 25.30
N GLY A 604 -44.63 -61.56 26.29
CA GLY A 604 -45.10 -61.82 27.65
C GLY A 604 -46.60 -62.11 27.72
N GLU A 605 -47.38 -61.52 26.82
CA GLU A 605 -48.80 -61.78 26.61
C GLU A 605 -49.03 -63.21 26.08
N GLN A 606 -48.29 -63.65 25.06
CA GLN A 606 -48.31 -65.03 24.56
C GLN A 606 -47.85 -66.04 25.62
N GLU A 607 -46.80 -65.73 26.37
CA GLU A 607 -46.30 -66.56 27.48
C GLU A 607 -47.35 -66.65 28.60
N CYS A 608 -48.08 -65.57 28.89
CA CYS A 608 -49.18 -65.55 29.85
C CYS A 608 -50.42 -66.32 29.36
N GLU A 609 -50.78 -66.25 28.08
CA GLU A 609 -51.84 -67.08 27.48
C GLU A 609 -51.51 -68.58 27.58
N VAL A 610 -50.25 -68.95 27.29
CA VAL A 610 -49.75 -70.32 27.42
C VAL A 610 -49.74 -70.77 28.89
N ALA A 611 -49.27 -69.92 29.81
CA ALA A 611 -49.29 -70.21 31.25
C ALA A 611 -50.73 -70.38 31.78
N HIS A 612 -51.68 -69.57 31.31
CA HIS A 612 -53.09 -69.70 31.66
C HIS A 612 -53.71 -70.99 31.07
N HIS A 613 -53.33 -71.40 29.86
CA HIS A 613 -53.73 -72.69 29.32
C HIS A 613 -53.21 -73.84 30.19
N GLN A 614 -51.90 -73.88 30.48
CA GLN A 614 -51.31 -74.90 31.35
C GLN A 614 -51.92 -74.90 32.75
N ALA A 615 -52.28 -73.74 33.31
CA ALA A 615 -52.96 -73.64 34.60
C ALA A 615 -54.39 -74.22 34.54
N THR A 616 -55.14 -74.00 33.46
CA THR A 616 -56.48 -74.58 33.30
C THR A 616 -56.46 -76.07 32.96
N GLU A 617 -55.41 -76.58 32.31
CA GLU A 617 -55.18 -78.02 32.15
C GLU A 617 -54.84 -78.68 33.49
N ARG A 618 -53.88 -78.15 34.25
CA ARG A 618 -53.55 -78.64 35.62
C ARG A 618 -54.75 -78.56 36.56
N LEU A 619 -55.62 -77.56 36.42
CA LEU A 619 -56.86 -77.46 37.19
C LEU A 619 -57.82 -78.60 36.82
N ARG A 620 -58.02 -78.90 35.53
CA ARG A 620 -58.84 -80.04 35.09
C ARG A 620 -58.28 -81.38 35.57
N ASP A 621 -56.96 -81.56 35.51
CA ASP A 621 -56.30 -82.77 36.03
C ASP A 621 -56.53 -82.92 37.54
N ALA A 622 -56.46 -81.82 38.30
CA ALA A 622 -56.76 -81.81 39.73
C ALA A 622 -58.25 -82.03 40.03
N GLU A 623 -59.18 -81.44 39.25
CA GLU A 623 -60.62 -81.69 39.35
C GLU A 623 -60.94 -83.17 39.08
N MET A 624 -60.33 -83.77 38.05
CA MET A 624 -60.45 -85.21 37.77
C MET A 624 -59.87 -86.07 38.89
N ALA A 625 -58.72 -85.70 39.47
CA ALA A 625 -58.15 -86.40 40.62
C ALA A 625 -59.07 -86.33 41.86
N VAL A 626 -59.69 -85.17 42.13
CA VAL A 626 -60.69 -85.02 43.20
C VAL A 626 -61.93 -85.86 42.92
N LEU A 627 -62.43 -85.90 41.69
CA LEU A 627 -63.57 -86.75 41.30
C LEU A 627 -63.27 -88.25 41.45
N ASN A 628 -62.01 -88.68 41.29
CA ASN A 628 -61.58 -90.05 41.55
C ASN A 628 -61.51 -90.34 43.06
N LEU A 629 -60.88 -89.46 43.85
CA LEU A 629 -60.85 -89.57 45.31
C LEU A 629 -62.26 -89.54 45.94
N GLU A 630 -63.18 -88.79 45.35
CA GLU A 630 -64.59 -88.79 45.72
C GLU A 630 -65.29 -90.14 45.44
N GLN A 631 -64.86 -90.89 44.43
CA GLN A 631 -65.37 -92.24 44.15
C GLN A 631 -64.76 -93.24 45.13
N GLU A 632 -63.45 -93.20 45.36
CA GLU A 632 -62.76 -94.02 46.37
C GLU A 632 -63.38 -93.82 47.77
N LEU A 633 -63.68 -92.58 48.18
CA LEU A 633 -64.37 -92.29 49.45
C LEU A 633 -65.82 -92.81 49.49
N LYS A 634 -66.53 -92.84 48.35
CA LYS A 634 -67.87 -93.43 48.25
C LYS A 634 -67.84 -94.96 48.30
N ASP A 635 -66.75 -95.59 47.84
CA ASP A 635 -66.56 -97.03 47.88
C ASP A 635 -66.09 -97.50 49.26
N LEU A 636 -65.08 -96.86 49.85
CA LEU A 636 -64.71 -97.03 51.27
C LEU A 636 -65.90 -96.77 52.21
N GLY A 637 -66.78 -95.82 51.87
CA GLY A 637 -68.03 -95.56 52.60
C GLY A 637 -69.01 -96.74 52.59
N LYS A 638 -69.04 -97.55 51.52
CA LYS A 638 -69.82 -98.79 51.45
C LYS A 638 -69.15 -99.89 52.27
N GLU A 639 -67.84 -100.10 52.09
CA GLU A 639 -67.07 -101.10 52.84
C GLU A 639 -67.21 -100.90 54.36
N ILE A 640 -67.20 -99.65 54.83
CA ILE A 640 -67.43 -99.30 56.23
C ILE A 640 -68.86 -99.65 56.69
N GLU A 641 -69.88 -99.48 55.85
CA GLU A 641 -71.26 -99.83 56.20
C GLU A 641 -71.51 -101.34 56.18
N ASP A 642 -70.83 -102.07 55.29
CA ASP A 642 -70.83 -103.54 55.27
C ASP A 642 -70.09 -104.10 56.50
N CYS A 643 -68.94 -103.53 56.87
CA CYS A 643 -68.24 -103.85 58.12
C CYS A 643 -69.09 -103.54 59.37
N LYS A 644 -69.87 -102.45 59.38
CA LYS A 644 -70.82 -102.18 60.48
C LYS A 644 -71.90 -103.25 60.57
N GLN A 645 -72.42 -103.73 59.44
CA GLN A 645 -73.41 -104.81 59.42
C GLN A 645 -72.81 -106.10 60.01
N GLU A 646 -71.60 -106.49 59.60
CA GLU A 646 -70.91 -107.65 60.20
C GLU A 646 -70.68 -107.47 61.71
N VAL A 647 -70.20 -106.30 62.16
CA VAL A 647 -70.00 -106.00 63.59
C VAL A 647 -71.32 -106.06 64.37
N LEU A 648 -72.44 -105.60 63.80
CA LEU A 648 -73.76 -105.71 64.42
C LEU A 648 -74.23 -107.17 64.53
N GLU A 649 -73.91 -108.03 63.55
CA GLU A 649 -74.16 -109.46 63.65
C GLU A 649 -73.30 -110.14 64.73
N LYS A 650 -72.00 -109.82 64.78
CA LYS A 650 -71.10 -110.32 65.84
C LYS A 650 -71.51 -109.81 67.23
N HIS A 651 -72.07 -108.61 67.34
CA HIS A 651 -72.58 -108.12 68.61
C HIS A 651 -73.87 -108.84 69.04
N ARG A 652 -74.76 -109.19 68.10
CA ARG A 652 -75.93 -110.07 68.36
C ARG A 652 -75.50 -111.47 68.80
N GLU A 653 -74.48 -112.05 68.15
CA GLU A 653 -73.89 -113.34 68.57
C GLU A 653 -73.38 -113.26 70.02
N ALA A 654 -72.60 -112.23 70.36
CA ALA A 654 -72.03 -112.05 71.70
C ALA A 654 -73.11 -111.90 72.79
N LEU A 655 -74.18 -111.13 72.54
CA LEU A 655 -75.32 -110.96 73.46
C LEU A 655 -76.05 -112.29 73.75
N SER A 656 -76.08 -113.20 72.78
CA SER A 656 -76.60 -114.57 72.93
C SER A 656 -75.71 -115.49 73.79
N TRP A 657 -74.46 -115.10 74.05
CA TRP A 657 -73.54 -115.78 74.97
C TRP A 657 -73.54 -115.17 76.36
N GLU A 658 -73.55 -113.83 76.46
CA GLU A 658 -73.59 -113.13 77.75
C GLU A 658 -74.83 -113.51 78.57
N THR A 659 -75.99 -113.63 77.91
CA THR A 659 -77.25 -114.10 78.53
C THR A 659 -77.15 -115.51 79.11
N LYS A 660 -76.49 -116.45 78.40
CA LYS A 660 -76.21 -117.81 78.91
C LYS A 660 -75.29 -117.78 80.13
N CYS A 661 -74.28 -116.91 80.14
CA CYS A 661 -73.35 -116.77 81.26
C CYS A 661 -74.02 -116.22 82.53
N LYS A 662 -74.91 -115.23 82.42
CA LYS A 662 -75.60 -114.63 83.57
C LYS A 662 -76.42 -115.66 84.35
N MET A 663 -77.21 -116.49 83.65
CA MET A 663 -77.98 -117.59 84.25
C MET A 663 -77.11 -118.60 85.03
N SER A 664 -75.86 -118.82 84.62
CA SER A 664 -74.94 -119.71 85.34
C SER A 664 -74.35 -119.05 86.61
N SER A 665 -74.17 -117.73 86.61
CA SER A 665 -73.59 -117.00 87.74
C SER A 665 -74.56 -116.80 88.92
N GLU A 666 -75.85 -116.59 88.64
CA GLU A 666 -76.88 -116.39 89.67
C GLU A 666 -77.14 -117.69 90.46
N ALA A 667 -77.10 -118.84 89.78
CA ALA A 667 -77.17 -120.17 90.40
C ALA A 667 -76.02 -120.48 91.37
N LYS A 668 -74.93 -119.70 91.36
CA LYS A 668 -73.78 -119.88 92.26
C LYS A 668 -73.86 -119.00 93.52
N LYS A 669 -74.40 -117.77 93.42
CA LYS A 669 -74.43 -116.84 94.56
C LYS A 669 -75.35 -117.26 95.69
N PHE A 670 -76.42 -118.02 95.40
CA PHE A 670 -77.41 -118.47 96.39
C PHE A 670 -76.86 -119.47 97.45
N LYS A 671 -75.56 -119.73 97.47
CA LYS A 671 -74.91 -120.75 98.32
C LYS A 671 -73.98 -120.18 99.39
N ASP A 672 -73.49 -118.95 99.22
CA ASP A 672 -72.29 -118.47 99.93
C ASP A 672 -72.56 -117.34 100.96
N GLU A 673 -73.83 -117.00 101.25
CA GLU A 673 -74.23 -115.86 102.12
C GLU A 673 -74.96 -116.29 103.42
N GLU A 674 -74.29 -117.02 104.34
CA GLU A 674 -74.87 -117.41 105.65
C GLU A 674 -74.00 -117.08 106.89
N THR A 675 -72.96 -116.24 106.77
CA THR A 675 -72.03 -115.84 107.87
C THR A 675 -71.44 -114.44 107.63
N THR A 676 -70.93 -113.63 108.58
CA THR A 676 -70.99 -113.50 110.06
C THR A 676 -70.65 -112.03 110.45
N GLN A 677 -70.70 -111.62 111.73
CA GLN A 677 -70.42 -110.23 112.16
C GLN A 677 -69.68 -110.09 113.52
N ASN A 678 -68.78 -109.08 113.60
CA ASN A 678 -68.47 -108.13 114.71
C ASN A 678 -68.08 -108.63 116.14
N SER A 679 -67.35 -107.90 117.00
CA SER A 679 -66.52 -106.65 116.97
C SER A 679 -65.39 -106.78 118.06
N GLU A 680 -64.64 -105.82 118.65
CA GLU A 680 -64.55 -104.34 118.67
C GLU A 680 -63.22 -103.88 119.35
N ILE A 681 -62.87 -102.56 119.37
CA ILE A 681 -62.16 -101.82 120.46
C ILE A 681 -61.87 -100.34 120.06
N GLY A 682 -62.00 -99.39 121.01
CA GLY A 682 -61.97 -97.94 120.73
C GLY A 682 -60.87 -97.10 121.41
N ILE A 683 -59.79 -97.69 121.95
CA ILE A 683 -58.91 -97.01 122.93
C ILE A 683 -57.69 -96.26 122.31
N MET A 684 -57.34 -96.49 121.04
CA MET A 684 -56.10 -95.97 120.43
C MET A 684 -56.07 -94.47 120.05
N LYS A 685 -57.12 -93.67 120.31
CA LYS A 685 -57.23 -92.30 119.75
C LYS A 685 -56.49 -91.18 120.50
N ALA A 686 -55.81 -91.46 121.61
CA ALA A 686 -55.14 -90.41 122.40
C ALA A 686 -53.77 -89.95 121.85
N GLU A 687 -52.99 -90.84 121.21
CA GLU A 687 -51.59 -90.55 120.85
C GLU A 687 -51.44 -89.67 119.60
N ILE A 688 -52.42 -89.71 118.70
CA ILE A 688 -52.34 -89.15 117.34
C ILE A 688 -52.11 -87.63 117.32
N HIS A 689 -52.61 -86.89 118.30
CA HIS A 689 -52.53 -85.42 118.30
C HIS A 689 -51.10 -84.88 118.53
N ARG A 690 -50.23 -85.66 119.19
CA ARG A 690 -48.84 -85.23 119.49
C ARG A 690 -47.94 -85.13 118.25
N MET A 691 -48.21 -85.91 117.21
CA MET A 691 -47.38 -85.90 115.98
C MET A 691 -47.72 -84.72 115.04
N GLN A 692 -48.96 -84.22 115.06
CA GLN A 692 -49.43 -83.19 114.13
C GLN A 692 -48.70 -81.85 114.28
N VAL A 693 -48.31 -81.47 115.50
CA VAL A 693 -47.61 -80.19 115.77
C VAL A 693 -46.21 -80.15 115.14
N ARG A 694 -45.54 -81.30 114.98
CA ARG A 694 -44.18 -81.39 114.43
C ARG A 694 -44.11 -81.14 112.92
N TYR A 695 -45.21 -81.41 112.20
CA TYR A 695 -45.33 -81.23 110.76
C TYR A 695 -45.35 -79.75 110.34
N GLY A 696 -46.04 -78.89 111.11
CA GLY A 696 -46.22 -77.47 110.79
C GLY A 696 -44.94 -76.62 110.82
N GLN A 697 -43.86 -77.12 111.45
CA GLN A 697 -42.59 -76.39 111.54
C GLN A 697 -41.67 -76.61 110.32
N LEU A 698 -41.73 -77.76 109.65
CA LEU A 698 -40.92 -78.00 108.44
C LEU A 698 -41.37 -77.13 107.26
N LYS A 699 -42.68 -76.99 107.04
CA LYS A 699 -43.22 -76.38 105.82
C LYS A 699 -42.74 -74.93 105.58
N ARG A 700 -42.54 -74.15 106.65
CA ARG A 700 -42.07 -72.75 106.56
C ARG A 700 -40.60 -72.61 106.16
N MET A 701 -39.78 -73.65 106.31
CA MET A 701 -38.38 -73.63 105.84
C MET A 701 -38.31 -73.87 104.32
N GLN A 702 -39.27 -74.63 103.78
CA GLN A 702 -39.35 -75.00 102.36
C GLN A 702 -39.74 -73.81 101.47
N GLU A 703 -40.64 -72.94 101.93
CA GLU A 703 -41.13 -71.78 101.19
C GLU A 703 -40.07 -70.68 100.98
N LYS A 704 -39.12 -70.52 101.91
CA LYS A 704 -38.00 -69.56 101.76
C LYS A 704 -37.07 -69.93 100.61
N LEU A 705 -36.69 -71.20 100.50
CA LEU A 705 -35.71 -71.67 99.53
C LEU A 705 -36.16 -71.42 98.07
N VAL A 706 -37.46 -71.51 97.80
CA VAL A 706 -38.04 -71.24 96.47
C VAL A 706 -37.94 -69.75 96.11
N HIS A 707 -38.19 -68.86 97.07
CA HIS A 707 -38.11 -67.42 96.84
C HIS A 707 -36.67 -66.94 96.54
N ASP A 708 -35.69 -67.49 97.26
CA ASP A 708 -34.27 -67.17 97.02
C ASP A 708 -33.81 -67.62 95.62
N LEU A 709 -34.36 -68.72 95.08
CA LEU A 709 -34.11 -69.17 93.71
C LEU A 709 -34.72 -68.23 92.66
N GLU A 710 -35.96 -67.75 92.85
CA GLU A 710 -36.61 -66.80 91.93
C GLU A 710 -35.82 -65.48 91.82
N ASN A 711 -35.24 -65.01 92.92
CA ASN A 711 -34.40 -63.82 92.93
C ASN A 711 -33.12 -63.98 92.08
N THR A 712 -32.60 -65.21 91.90
CA THR A 712 -31.43 -65.44 91.03
C THR A 712 -31.73 -65.30 89.53
N VAL A 713 -32.98 -65.56 89.10
CA VAL A 713 -33.40 -65.36 87.70
C VAL A 713 -33.52 -63.88 87.39
N HIS A 714 -34.17 -63.12 88.28
CA HIS A 714 -34.26 -61.66 88.17
C HIS A 714 -32.88 -60.98 88.18
N HIS A 715 -31.91 -61.52 88.95
CA HIS A 715 -30.55 -61.00 88.91
C HIS A 715 -29.86 -61.24 87.54
N ARG A 716 -30.14 -62.36 86.86
CA ARG A 716 -29.68 -62.60 85.48
C ARG A 716 -30.36 -61.70 84.46
N GLU A 717 -31.67 -61.47 84.55
CA GLU A 717 -32.37 -60.52 83.67
C GLU A 717 -31.77 -59.11 83.82
N ASN A 718 -31.58 -58.63 85.05
CA ASN A 718 -30.94 -57.33 85.31
C ASN A 718 -29.49 -57.24 84.78
N ILE A 719 -28.72 -58.34 84.82
CA ILE A 719 -27.37 -58.38 84.24
C ILE A 719 -27.44 -58.27 82.71
N PHE A 720 -28.32 -59.04 82.07
CA PHE A 720 -28.50 -59.02 80.62
C PHE A 720 -28.93 -57.63 80.12
N GLU A 721 -29.94 -57.02 80.75
CA GLU A 721 -30.36 -55.64 80.41
C GLU A 721 -29.22 -54.62 80.59
N SER A 722 -28.36 -54.79 81.61
CA SER A 722 -27.20 -53.91 81.83
C SER A 722 -26.07 -54.08 80.80
N VAL A 723 -25.97 -55.24 80.14
CA VAL A 723 -25.01 -55.49 79.05
C VAL A 723 -25.53 -54.89 77.75
N ASN A 724 -26.78 -55.20 77.37
CA ASN A 724 -27.37 -54.71 76.12
C ASN A 724 -27.51 -53.17 76.10
N ALA A 725 -27.70 -52.52 77.26
CA ALA A 725 -27.63 -51.07 77.38
C ALA A 725 -26.24 -50.53 77.01
N ARG A 726 -25.17 -51.21 77.46
CA ARG A 726 -23.77 -50.84 77.23
C ARG A 726 -23.33 -51.02 75.79
N GLU A 727 -23.78 -52.10 75.14
CA GLU A 727 -23.51 -52.35 73.71
C GLU A 727 -24.19 -51.31 72.81
N LYS A 728 -25.38 -50.82 73.20
CA LYS A 728 -26.05 -49.72 72.48
C LYS A 728 -25.34 -48.39 72.62
N GLU A 729 -24.73 -48.09 73.77
CA GLU A 729 -23.85 -46.91 73.93
C GLU A 729 -22.58 -47.02 73.06
N ILE A 730 -21.96 -48.20 72.98
CA ILE A 730 -20.76 -48.44 72.15
C ILE A 730 -21.09 -48.30 70.66
N SER A 731 -22.16 -48.92 70.18
CA SER A 731 -22.53 -48.87 68.75
C SER A 731 -22.94 -47.46 68.28
N GLN A 732 -23.43 -46.59 69.18
CA GLN A 732 -23.63 -45.17 68.87
C GLN A 732 -22.30 -44.40 68.79
N ALA A 733 -21.32 -44.70 69.65
CA ALA A 733 -19.99 -44.09 69.58
C ALA A 733 -19.26 -44.45 68.27
N GLU A 734 -19.33 -45.71 67.83
CA GLU A 734 -18.67 -46.17 66.59
C GLU A 734 -19.24 -45.50 65.33
N LYS A 735 -20.56 -45.35 65.22
CA LYS A 735 -21.20 -44.64 64.10
C LYS A 735 -20.76 -43.18 64.02
N SER A 736 -20.78 -42.48 65.16
CA SER A 736 -20.33 -41.08 65.22
C SER A 736 -18.84 -40.90 64.89
N LEU A 737 -18.01 -41.93 65.10
CA LEU A 737 -16.60 -41.92 64.70
C LEU A 737 -16.42 -42.01 63.17
N LEU A 738 -17.22 -42.87 62.51
CA LEU A 738 -17.21 -43.04 61.05
C LEU A 738 -17.74 -41.80 60.30
N GLU A 739 -18.79 -41.17 60.82
CA GLU A 739 -19.31 -39.89 60.30
C GLU A 739 -18.27 -38.76 60.41
N ILE A 740 -17.46 -38.75 61.48
CA ILE A 740 -16.38 -37.76 61.66
C ILE A 740 -15.19 -38.01 60.72
N ASP A 741 -14.74 -39.27 60.56
CA ASP A 741 -13.60 -39.60 59.68
C ASP A 741 -13.92 -39.36 58.20
N THR A 742 -15.14 -39.69 57.75
CA THR A 742 -15.61 -39.38 56.39
C THR A 742 -15.73 -37.88 56.15
N ALA A 743 -16.30 -37.12 57.10
CA ALA A 743 -16.35 -35.66 57.03
C ALA A 743 -14.95 -35.03 57.04
N GLN A 744 -13.99 -35.56 57.82
CA GLN A 744 -12.61 -35.09 57.83
C GLN A 744 -11.94 -35.26 56.46
N LYS A 745 -12.09 -36.44 55.83
CA LYS A 745 -11.50 -36.71 54.49
C LYS A 745 -12.05 -35.79 53.41
N LEU A 746 -13.37 -35.55 53.42
CA LEU A 746 -14.01 -34.60 52.49
C LEU A 746 -13.52 -33.16 52.71
N LEU A 747 -13.52 -32.68 53.96
CA LEU A 747 -12.97 -31.36 54.29
C LEU A 747 -11.50 -31.21 53.91
N GLN A 748 -10.70 -32.28 54.02
CA GLN A 748 -9.27 -32.23 53.73
C GLN A 748 -9.00 -32.14 52.22
N ALA A 749 -9.75 -32.88 51.40
CA ALA A 749 -9.74 -32.74 49.94
C ALA A 749 -10.28 -31.37 49.48
N GLU A 750 -11.35 -30.86 50.13
CA GLU A 750 -11.87 -29.53 49.83
C GLU A 750 -10.88 -28.41 50.19
N ILE A 751 -10.16 -28.54 51.32
CA ILE A 751 -9.07 -27.64 51.70
C ILE A 751 -7.92 -27.68 50.68
N GLU A 752 -7.60 -28.82 50.09
CA GLU A 752 -6.55 -28.92 49.07
C GLU A 752 -6.97 -28.33 47.73
N ASN A 753 -8.21 -28.57 47.29
CA ASN A 753 -8.80 -27.86 46.15
C ASN A 753 -8.86 -26.33 46.38
N LYS A 754 -9.19 -25.88 47.60
CA LYS A 754 -9.19 -24.46 47.95
C LYS A 754 -7.78 -23.87 48.01
N LYS A 755 -6.75 -24.62 48.41
CA LYS A 755 -5.34 -24.18 48.29
C LYS A 755 -4.95 -23.99 46.83
N HIS A 756 -5.26 -24.94 45.95
CA HIS A 756 -4.98 -24.82 44.52
C HIS A 756 -5.68 -23.61 43.90
N GLN A 757 -6.99 -23.43 44.15
CA GLN A 757 -7.72 -22.23 43.69
C GLN A 757 -7.10 -20.93 44.22
N ILE A 758 -6.65 -20.91 45.48
CA ILE A 758 -5.95 -19.75 46.07
C ILE A 758 -4.57 -19.52 45.44
N GLU A 759 -3.89 -20.54 44.93
CA GLU A 759 -2.60 -20.39 44.23
C GLU A 759 -2.76 -19.94 42.77
N GLU A 760 -3.80 -20.42 42.08
CA GLU A 760 -4.21 -19.92 40.77
C GLU A 760 -4.65 -18.45 40.84
N GLU A 761 -5.49 -18.09 41.81
CA GLU A 761 -5.91 -16.70 42.08
C GLU A 761 -4.71 -15.80 42.46
N LYS A 762 -3.73 -16.29 43.23
CA LYS A 762 -2.47 -15.56 43.48
C LYS A 762 -1.67 -15.35 42.20
N LEU A 763 -1.59 -16.36 41.32
CA LEU A 763 -0.88 -16.25 40.04
C LEU A 763 -1.56 -15.22 39.13
N GLN A 764 -2.89 -15.27 38.98
CA GLN A 764 -3.65 -14.25 38.25
C GLN A 764 -3.49 -12.85 38.87
N THR A 765 -3.61 -12.74 40.20
CA THR A 765 -3.41 -11.46 40.92
C THR A 765 -2.01 -10.89 40.68
N ASN A 766 -0.97 -11.72 40.67
CA ASN A 766 0.40 -11.29 40.36
C ASN A 766 0.56 -10.87 38.89
N LEU A 767 -0.15 -11.51 37.96
CA LEU A 767 -0.10 -11.20 36.53
C LEU A 767 -0.81 -9.87 36.24
N ILE A 768 -2.03 -9.70 36.75
CA ILE A 768 -2.81 -8.44 36.73
C ILE A 768 -2.03 -7.30 37.42
N ARG A 769 -1.29 -7.62 38.50
CA ARG A 769 -0.41 -6.64 39.16
C ARG A 769 0.75 -6.22 38.26
N ALA A 770 1.41 -7.16 37.57
CA ALA A 770 2.48 -6.82 36.62
C ALA A 770 1.96 -5.99 35.44
N GLU A 771 0.77 -6.32 34.91
CA GLU A 771 0.11 -5.55 33.84
C GLU A 771 -0.29 -4.14 34.29
N THR A 772 -0.89 -3.99 35.48
CA THR A 772 -1.26 -2.68 36.02
C THR A 772 -0.04 -1.83 36.40
N GLU A 773 1.04 -2.45 36.89
CA GLU A 773 2.33 -1.77 37.08
C GLU A 773 2.90 -1.29 35.72
N GLN A 774 2.94 -2.13 34.68
CA GLN A 774 3.38 -1.72 33.33
C GLN A 774 2.49 -0.61 32.72
N ALA A 775 1.17 -0.75 32.77
CA ALA A 775 0.23 0.25 32.26
C ALA A 775 0.37 1.59 33.02
N SER A 776 0.69 1.54 34.31
CA SER A 776 0.95 2.75 35.10
C SER A 776 2.27 3.43 34.73
N LEU A 777 3.32 2.69 34.36
CA LEU A 777 4.57 3.27 33.81
C LEU A 777 4.31 3.93 32.46
N LEU A 778 3.66 3.23 31.52
CA LEU A 778 3.28 3.78 30.21
C LEU A 778 2.44 5.06 30.33
N LYS A 779 1.51 5.10 31.30
CA LYS A 779 0.71 6.30 31.62
C LYS A 779 1.57 7.47 32.10
N GLN A 780 2.65 7.20 32.83
CA GLN A 780 3.57 8.22 33.34
C GLN A 780 4.50 8.72 32.22
N GLU A 781 5.08 7.85 31.40
CA GLU A 781 5.85 8.24 30.19
C GLU A 781 5.04 9.16 29.27
N ASN A 782 3.78 8.81 28.99
CA ASN A 782 2.89 9.63 28.18
C ASN A 782 2.59 11.00 28.83
N LEU A 783 2.40 11.04 30.15
CA LEU A 783 2.17 12.29 30.88
C LEU A 783 3.42 13.19 30.85
N ASP A 784 4.61 12.63 31.11
CA ASP A 784 5.86 13.38 31.07
C ASP A 784 6.24 13.83 29.66
N TYR A 785 5.94 13.03 28.63
CA TYR A 785 6.06 13.45 27.23
C TYR A 785 5.17 14.67 26.92
N ILE A 786 3.91 14.64 27.36
CA ILE A 786 2.98 15.78 27.24
C ILE A 786 3.49 16.99 28.03
N VAL A 787 3.98 16.82 29.26
CA VAL A 787 4.50 17.92 30.10
C VAL A 787 5.78 18.52 29.49
N ARG A 788 6.72 17.70 29.01
CA ARG A 788 7.93 18.13 28.29
C ARG A 788 7.57 18.97 27.06
N HIS A 789 6.62 18.50 26.24
CA HIS A 789 6.14 19.25 25.07
C HIS A 789 5.38 20.54 25.43
N GLN A 790 4.49 20.52 26.42
CA GLN A 790 3.83 21.72 26.91
C GLN A 790 4.83 22.74 27.46
N TYR A 791 5.84 22.31 28.22
CA TYR A 791 6.88 23.18 28.76
C TYR A 791 7.74 23.80 27.65
N ARG A 792 8.12 22.99 26.65
CA ARG A 792 8.84 23.44 25.45
C ARG A 792 8.01 24.44 24.64
N ALA A 793 6.72 24.20 24.44
CA ALA A 793 5.79 25.12 23.78
C ALA A 793 5.58 26.42 24.57
N ARG A 794 5.47 26.36 25.91
CA ARG A 794 5.42 27.56 26.77
C ARG A 794 6.71 28.38 26.65
N ARG A 795 7.89 27.74 26.66
CA ARG A 795 9.18 28.42 26.43
C ARG A 795 9.27 29.06 25.05
N TYR A 796 8.91 28.36 23.97
CA TYR A 796 8.93 28.96 22.64
C TYR A 796 7.96 30.15 22.50
N ARG A 797 6.76 30.08 23.12
CA ARG A 797 5.84 31.24 23.19
C ARG A 797 6.42 32.40 24.00
N ALA A 798 7.07 32.14 25.14
CA ALA A 798 7.72 33.18 25.94
C ALA A 798 8.92 33.82 25.21
N LEU A 799 9.62 33.06 24.37
CA LEU A 799 10.72 33.55 23.54
C LEU A 799 10.19 34.41 22.37
N ALA A 800 9.13 33.94 21.68
CA ALA A 800 8.47 34.68 20.60
C ALA A 800 7.83 35.99 21.07
N ASN A 801 7.28 35.99 22.29
CA ASN A 801 6.74 37.19 22.95
C ASN A 801 7.83 38.07 23.61
N ALA A 802 9.12 37.79 23.38
CA ALA A 802 10.28 38.48 23.94
C ALA A 802 10.35 38.57 25.49
N GLN A 803 9.57 37.76 26.21
CA GLN A 803 9.51 37.76 27.68
C GLN A 803 10.66 37.00 28.35
N GLN A 804 11.38 36.15 27.61
CA GLN A 804 12.61 35.50 28.09
C GLN A 804 13.69 35.50 27.00
N LEU A 805 14.87 36.00 27.36
CA LEU A 805 16.08 35.93 26.53
C LEU A 805 16.67 34.51 26.54
N PRO A 806 17.28 34.04 25.42
CA PRO A 806 18.05 32.80 25.41
C PRO A 806 19.20 32.84 26.44
N LYS A 807 19.29 31.84 27.32
CA LYS A 807 20.38 31.74 28.33
C LYS A 807 21.78 31.69 27.71
N PHE A 808 21.90 31.12 26.52
CA PHE A 808 23.12 31.07 25.74
C PHE A 808 22.83 31.60 24.33
N ARG A 809 23.74 32.41 23.79
CA ARG A 809 23.64 32.99 22.43
C ARG A 809 24.55 32.32 21.40
N ASN A 810 25.47 31.45 21.83
CA ASN A 810 26.42 30.75 20.97
C ASN A 810 26.08 29.26 20.97
N GLU A 811 25.92 28.69 19.77
CA GLU A 811 25.48 27.31 19.59
C GLU A 811 26.47 26.30 20.19
N ILE A 812 27.78 26.58 20.15
CA ILE A 812 28.82 25.73 20.75
C ILE A 812 28.60 25.59 22.27
N LEU A 813 28.16 26.66 22.96
CA LEU A 813 27.85 26.61 24.39
C LEU A 813 26.54 25.86 24.68
N ILE A 814 25.57 25.90 23.76
CA ILE A 814 24.34 25.10 23.86
C ILE A 814 24.68 23.62 23.68
N GLN A 815 25.51 23.27 22.70
CA GLN A 815 25.95 21.89 22.46
C GLN A 815 26.77 21.36 23.64
N ALA A 816 27.68 22.14 24.22
CA ALA A 816 28.47 21.76 25.38
C ALA A 816 27.64 21.57 26.67
N ASP A 817 26.65 22.43 26.93
CA ASP A 817 25.74 22.27 28.09
C ASP A 817 24.80 21.07 27.90
N LEU A 818 24.39 20.78 26.65
CA LEU A 818 23.58 19.61 26.29
C LEU A 818 24.40 18.30 26.38
N GLN A 819 25.68 18.30 25.97
CA GLN A 819 26.60 17.19 26.21
C GLN A 819 26.80 16.93 27.70
N ARG A 820 27.09 17.96 28.50
CA ARG A 820 27.20 17.82 29.96
C ARG A 820 25.91 17.28 30.60
N GLN A 821 24.74 17.70 30.12
CA GLN A 821 23.46 17.15 30.59
C GLN A 821 23.26 15.68 30.19
N ARG A 822 23.74 15.25 29.01
CA ARG A 822 23.76 13.82 28.62
C ARG A 822 24.72 13.02 29.51
N GLU A 823 25.95 13.48 29.67
CA GLU A 823 26.94 12.85 30.56
C GLU A 823 26.40 12.69 31.98
N VAL A 824 25.74 13.71 32.53
CA VAL A 824 25.11 13.63 33.86
C VAL A 824 23.94 12.63 33.87
N ASN A 825 23.05 12.66 32.87
CA ASN A 825 21.94 11.71 32.79
C ASN A 825 22.40 10.26 32.59
N GLU A 826 23.44 10.02 31.80
CA GLU A 826 24.06 8.71 31.56
C GLU A 826 24.72 8.16 32.84
N ASN A 827 25.44 9.01 33.60
CA ASN A 827 25.98 8.64 34.91
C ASN A 827 24.87 8.31 35.92
N ILE A 828 23.78 9.10 35.98
CA ILE A 828 22.66 8.81 36.89
C ILE A 828 21.90 7.55 36.42
N ALA A 829 21.73 7.34 35.11
CA ALA A 829 21.12 6.12 34.58
C ALA A 829 21.92 4.88 34.96
N ALA A 830 23.26 4.89 34.83
CA ALA A 830 24.12 3.79 35.28
C ALA A 830 23.99 3.51 36.80
N VAL A 831 23.87 4.56 37.63
CA VAL A 831 23.61 4.42 39.08
C VAL A 831 22.21 3.84 39.37
N VAL A 832 21.20 4.16 38.56
CA VAL A 832 19.85 3.57 38.70
C VAL A 832 19.84 2.11 38.21
N GLU A 833 20.60 1.77 37.16
CA GLU A 833 20.72 0.40 36.65
C GLU A 833 21.46 -0.53 37.62
N THR A 834 22.49 -0.07 38.33
CA THR A 834 23.10 -0.85 39.42
C THR A 834 22.15 -1.01 40.60
N LEU A 835 21.45 0.06 41.03
CA LEU A 835 20.44 -0.02 42.09
C LEU A 835 19.27 -0.97 41.74
N GLN A 836 18.95 -1.17 40.46
CA GLN A 836 17.96 -2.18 40.04
C GLN A 836 18.44 -3.62 40.22
N GLN A 837 19.74 -3.87 40.17
CA GLN A 837 20.34 -5.18 40.42
C GLN A 837 20.43 -5.44 41.93
N ASP A 838 20.84 -4.44 42.71
CA ASP A 838 20.96 -4.52 44.17
C ASP A 838 19.59 -4.62 44.89
N PHE A 839 18.55 -3.94 44.37
CA PHE A 839 17.24 -3.82 45.02
C PHE A 839 16.07 -4.24 44.12
N PRO A 840 15.97 -5.52 43.71
CA PRO A 840 14.93 -6.00 42.78
C PRO A 840 13.49 -5.78 43.29
N VAL A 841 13.28 -5.71 44.60
CA VAL A 841 11.97 -5.41 45.23
C VAL A 841 11.49 -3.97 44.91
N GLN A 842 12.39 -3.05 44.54
CA GLN A 842 12.04 -1.66 44.19
C GLN A 842 12.04 -1.39 42.67
N LYS A 843 12.18 -2.44 41.84
CA LYS A 843 12.36 -2.34 40.38
C LYS A 843 11.32 -1.46 39.67
N TYR A 844 10.05 -1.50 40.07
CA TYR A 844 9.00 -0.61 39.54
C TYR A 844 9.32 0.89 39.78
N ASN A 845 9.71 1.27 41.00
CA ASN A 845 10.04 2.65 41.35
C ASN A 845 11.34 3.12 40.69
N LEU A 846 12.31 2.21 40.54
CA LEU A 846 13.59 2.50 39.87
C LEU A 846 13.43 2.62 38.34
N ASN A 847 12.57 1.80 37.72
CA ASN A 847 12.20 1.95 36.29
C ASN A 847 11.59 3.32 36.00
N LYS A 848 10.67 3.78 36.85
CA LYS A 848 10.07 5.12 36.76
C LYS A 848 11.12 6.24 36.77
N ILE A 849 12.17 6.12 37.59
CA ILE A 849 13.27 7.09 37.62
C ILE A 849 14.14 6.99 36.36
N LEU A 850 14.40 5.78 35.87
CA LEU A 850 15.18 5.52 34.65
C LEU A 850 14.48 6.06 33.38
N GLN A 851 13.15 5.97 33.32
CA GLN A 851 12.33 6.56 32.25
C GLN A 851 12.38 8.10 32.25
N LEU A 852 12.53 8.74 33.42
CA LEU A 852 12.65 10.20 33.55
C LEU A 852 14.02 10.76 33.11
N LEU A 853 15.05 9.92 33.03
CA LEU A 853 16.42 10.30 32.65
C LEU A 853 16.69 10.21 31.14
N LYS A 854 15.84 9.47 30.42
CA LYS A 854 15.80 9.38 28.95
C LYS A 854 14.99 10.52 28.33
#